data_AF-A0A0D6EMX8-F1
#
_entry.id   AF-A0A0D6EMX8-F1
#
_cell.length_a   1.000
_cell.length_b   1.000
_cell.length_c   1.000
_cell.angle_alpha   90.00
_cell.angle_beta   90.00
_cell.angle_gamma   90.00
#
_symmetry.space_group_name_H-M   'P 1'
#
loop_
_entity.id
_entity.type
_entity.pdbx_description
1 polymer ?
#
loop_
_entity_poly.entity_id
_entity_poly.type
_entity_poly.pdbx_seq_one_letter_code
_entity_poly.pdbx_strand_id
1 'polypeptide(L)'
;MNLLPREVDKLLLIHQAGSLAQKRLARGVRLNLTEATALIACVLQELIRDGRHSVAELMAIGKKILGRAHVLPTVPTLLHEIQVEGAFPDGVFLVTVHDPVSSFNCDDDVSLALYGSFLPHPKKGVFPEEEEEGLHDDELPGALVFKNEPIRINEGRERCRIKVTNTGDRPIQVGSHFHFTEVNRALSFDRELAFFKRLDIAAGTAVRFEPGDTKTVTLVAIAGNQLVTGGNLLLNTAARRLTSPASRASVVQRLVSLNFSHSPEPSALISSDPAVITPYELSREAYASMYGPTVGDKVRLGDTELWVAIERDATCYGDECKFGGGKVIREGMGQATGLPDSETLDLIITNALIIDWNGIYKADIGIKSHHIVGIGKGGNPDVMEGVTPGMVVGVNTEVIAGEKMIVTAGAIDAHGESSLRRRGLLSCFPPPSRACLVIEEGWVQVSAPVTDSSVSEQCTTSAPNCATKLSQAVSWVPPPCLALLKQAFSTPLLAQTTLIGGGTGPTASTNATTCTPSQTYMHTMMAATDGIAMNFAFTGKGNDSGPAGLEDQIRFGAAGLKLHEVSWKGVSCRSLGRETASRCMLSTNFFLRTKQDWGTTPSSIDTALVVGDKYDVQINIHTDTLNESGFVEDTIAAFKGRTIHTYHTEGAGGGHAPDIIVVAGHENVLPSSTNPTRPYCANTLDEHLDVSFLSRTVLPLSLLRSFEAREI
;
A
#
# COMPACT_ATOMS: atom_id res chain seq x y z
N MET A 1 -9.72 -18.68 -28.59
CA MET A 1 -8.51 -18.88 -27.79
C MET A 1 -8.80 -19.36 -26.37
N ASN A 2 -10.01 -19.18 -25.80
CA ASN A 2 -10.37 -19.66 -24.45
C ASN A 2 -9.29 -19.35 -23.39
N LEU A 3 -8.76 -18.12 -23.44
CA LEU A 3 -7.64 -17.71 -22.60
C LEU A 3 -8.06 -17.71 -21.13
N LEU A 4 -7.28 -18.40 -20.31
CA LEU A 4 -7.35 -18.36 -18.86
C LEU A 4 -6.84 -17.01 -18.35
N PRO A 5 -7.28 -16.53 -17.17
CA PRO A 5 -6.80 -15.27 -16.60
C PRO A 5 -5.27 -15.15 -16.59
N ARG A 6 -4.56 -16.19 -16.10
CA ARG A 6 -3.09 -16.23 -16.09
C ARG A 6 -2.44 -16.14 -17.48
N GLU A 7 -3.13 -16.57 -18.54
CA GLU A 7 -2.61 -16.48 -19.91
C GLU A 7 -2.79 -15.07 -20.47
N VAL A 8 -3.89 -14.40 -20.10
CA VAL A 8 -4.10 -12.98 -20.37
C VAL A 8 -3.04 -12.14 -19.64
N ASP A 9 -2.74 -12.43 -18.38
CA ASP A 9 -1.71 -11.73 -17.61
C ASP A 9 -0.32 -11.90 -18.22
N LYS A 10 0.05 -13.13 -18.61
CA LYS A 10 1.33 -13.38 -19.31
C LYS A 10 1.42 -12.64 -20.64
N LEU A 11 0.31 -12.54 -21.38
CA LEU A 11 0.28 -11.80 -22.64
C LEU A 11 0.39 -10.28 -22.42
N LEU A 12 -0.41 -9.71 -21.51
CA LEU A 12 -0.53 -8.27 -21.31
C LEU A 12 0.58 -7.69 -20.42
N LEU A 13 0.90 -8.34 -19.30
CA LEU A 13 1.85 -7.81 -18.31
C LEU A 13 3.29 -8.21 -18.62
N ILE A 14 3.51 -9.44 -19.09
CA ILE A 14 4.87 -9.95 -19.34
C ILE A 14 5.27 -9.69 -20.78
N HIS A 15 4.54 -10.24 -21.76
CA HIS A 15 4.97 -10.20 -23.16
C HIS A 15 4.88 -8.79 -23.77
N GLN A 16 3.79 -8.03 -23.57
CA GLN A 16 3.70 -6.67 -24.11
C GLN A 16 4.72 -5.71 -23.47
N ALA A 17 4.89 -5.75 -22.15
CA ALA A 17 5.88 -4.93 -21.45
C ALA A 17 7.31 -5.33 -21.82
N GLY A 18 7.59 -6.64 -21.89
CA GLY A 18 8.88 -7.17 -22.35
C GLY A 18 9.20 -6.78 -23.78
N SER A 19 8.25 -6.88 -24.71
CA SER A 19 8.42 -6.45 -26.10
C SER A 19 8.67 -4.94 -26.21
N LEU A 20 8.02 -4.12 -25.37
CA LEU A 20 8.31 -2.69 -25.28
C LEU A 20 9.75 -2.44 -24.78
N ALA A 21 10.18 -3.16 -23.76
CA ALA A 21 11.54 -3.08 -23.23
C ALA A 21 12.57 -3.54 -24.28
N GLN A 22 12.31 -4.60 -25.04
CA GLN A 22 13.16 -5.04 -26.16
C GLN A 22 13.30 -3.95 -27.23
N LYS A 23 12.22 -3.25 -27.59
CA LYS A 23 12.28 -2.10 -28.54
C LYS A 23 13.06 -0.91 -27.99
N ARG A 24 13.04 -0.70 -26.66
CA ARG A 24 13.83 0.34 -25.98
C ARG A 24 15.31 -0.03 -25.98
N LEU A 25 15.62 -1.27 -25.62
CA LEU A 25 16.97 -1.81 -25.64
C LEU A 25 17.58 -1.78 -27.06
N ALA A 26 16.84 -2.21 -28.08
CA ALA A 26 17.30 -2.25 -29.48
C ALA A 26 17.68 -0.86 -30.03
N ARG A 27 17.13 0.23 -29.48
CA ARG A 27 17.51 1.61 -29.85
C ARG A 27 18.50 2.27 -28.89
N GLY A 28 18.99 1.55 -27.88
CA GLY A 28 20.03 2.05 -26.97
C GLY A 28 19.60 2.59 -25.62
N VAL A 29 18.36 2.35 -25.19
CA VAL A 29 17.90 2.84 -23.89
C VAL A 29 18.44 1.93 -22.79
N ARG A 30 19.08 2.53 -21.77
CA ARG A 30 19.38 1.84 -20.50
C ARG A 30 18.07 1.62 -19.74
N LEU A 31 17.73 0.35 -19.50
CA LEU A 31 16.44 -0.04 -18.96
C LEU A 31 16.35 0.24 -17.45
N ASN A 32 15.18 0.69 -16.99
CA ASN A 32 14.88 0.79 -15.55
C ASN A 32 14.48 -0.57 -14.95
N LEU A 33 14.21 -0.60 -13.64
CA LEU A 33 13.86 -1.82 -12.90
C LEU A 33 12.68 -2.59 -13.53
N THR A 34 11.60 -1.88 -13.85
CA THR A 34 10.37 -2.45 -14.41
C THR A 34 10.61 -3.02 -15.81
N GLU A 35 11.34 -2.29 -16.65
CA GLU A 35 11.66 -2.70 -18.01
C GLU A 35 12.60 -3.91 -18.03
N ALA A 36 13.63 -3.92 -17.18
CA ALA A 36 14.55 -5.04 -17.04
C ALA A 36 13.82 -6.31 -16.57
N THR A 37 12.98 -6.18 -15.55
CA THR A 37 12.14 -7.28 -15.03
C THR A 37 11.24 -7.84 -16.12
N ALA A 38 10.53 -6.97 -16.84
CA ALA A 38 9.61 -7.38 -17.90
C ALA A 38 10.33 -8.06 -19.07
N LEU A 39 11.49 -7.53 -19.48
CA LEU A 39 12.28 -8.10 -20.57
C LEU A 39 12.79 -9.49 -20.21
N ILE A 40 13.43 -9.64 -19.04
CA ILE A 40 13.96 -10.93 -18.60
C ILE A 40 12.83 -11.95 -18.49
N ALA A 41 11.70 -11.58 -17.88
CA ALA A 41 10.57 -12.47 -17.75
C ALA A 41 9.97 -12.88 -19.11
N CYS A 42 9.91 -11.95 -20.07
CA CYS A 42 9.43 -12.24 -21.42
C CYS A 42 10.36 -13.21 -22.15
N VAL A 43 11.67 -12.98 -22.13
CA VAL A 43 12.65 -13.88 -22.77
C VAL A 43 12.60 -15.27 -22.14
N LEU A 44 12.52 -15.36 -20.81
CA LEU A 44 12.36 -16.64 -20.13
C LEU A 44 11.08 -17.36 -20.57
N GLN A 45 9.94 -16.68 -20.68
CA GLN A 45 8.69 -17.29 -21.18
C GLN A 45 8.84 -17.84 -22.61
N GLU A 46 9.52 -17.13 -23.51
CA GLU A 46 9.77 -17.60 -24.88
C GLU A 46 10.69 -18.84 -24.89
N LEU A 47 11.74 -18.85 -24.06
CA LEU A 47 12.64 -20.00 -23.94
C LEU A 47 11.94 -21.23 -23.31
N ILE A 48 11.05 -21.01 -22.35
CA ILE A 48 10.16 -22.06 -21.80
C ILE A 48 9.26 -22.60 -22.92
N ARG A 49 8.65 -21.71 -23.70
CA ARG A 49 7.74 -22.07 -24.80
C ARG A 49 8.42 -22.95 -25.85
N ASP A 50 9.70 -22.73 -26.12
CA ASP A 50 10.50 -23.55 -27.02
C ASP A 50 10.75 -24.97 -26.51
N GLY A 51 10.67 -25.20 -25.19
CA GLY A 51 10.79 -26.53 -24.58
C GLY A 51 12.17 -27.18 -24.72
N ARG A 52 13.21 -26.39 -24.98
CA ARG A 52 14.60 -26.86 -25.19
C ARG A 52 15.50 -26.78 -23.95
N HIS A 53 15.02 -26.14 -22.88
CA HIS A 53 15.79 -25.88 -21.68
C HIS A 53 15.07 -26.39 -20.44
N SER A 54 15.84 -26.94 -19.52
CA SER A 54 15.39 -27.26 -18.16
C SER A 54 15.29 -26.00 -17.30
N VAL A 55 14.58 -26.09 -16.17
CA VAL A 55 14.50 -25.01 -15.16
C VAL A 55 15.90 -24.54 -14.75
N ALA A 56 16.81 -25.47 -14.44
CA ALA A 56 18.16 -25.14 -13.98
C ALA A 56 18.99 -24.39 -15.04
N GLU A 57 18.86 -24.74 -16.32
CA GLU A 57 19.52 -24.04 -17.41
C GLU A 57 18.96 -22.62 -17.57
N LEU A 58 17.64 -22.45 -17.45
CA LEU A 58 17.01 -21.13 -17.52
C LEU A 58 17.40 -20.21 -16.36
N MET A 59 17.63 -20.75 -15.17
CA MET A 59 18.17 -19.99 -14.04
C MET A 59 19.56 -19.40 -14.38
N ALA A 60 20.40 -20.15 -15.09
CA ALA A 60 21.72 -19.69 -15.53
C ALA A 60 21.64 -18.75 -16.73
N ILE A 61 20.77 -19.04 -17.71
CA ILE A 61 20.55 -18.19 -18.90
C ILE A 61 20.00 -16.83 -18.49
N GLY A 62 19.10 -16.78 -17.50
CA GLY A 62 18.50 -15.56 -16.99
C GLY A 62 19.52 -14.49 -16.59
N LYS A 63 20.66 -14.91 -16.02
CA LYS A 63 21.78 -14.04 -15.61
C LYS A 63 22.55 -13.41 -16.76
N LYS A 64 22.36 -13.92 -17.98
CA LYS A 64 23.07 -13.51 -19.20
C LYS A 64 22.22 -12.62 -20.11
N ILE A 65 20.94 -12.44 -19.80
CA ILE A 65 20.01 -11.69 -20.64
C ILE A 65 20.35 -10.19 -20.61
N LEU A 66 20.65 -9.62 -19.45
CA LEU A 66 21.02 -8.20 -19.30
C LEU A 66 22.28 -8.05 -18.45
N GLY A 67 23.21 -7.24 -18.93
CA GLY A 67 24.37 -6.74 -18.16
C GLY A 67 24.14 -5.35 -17.56
N ARG A 68 25.00 -4.92 -16.64
CA ARG A 68 24.97 -3.59 -16.00
C ARG A 68 24.99 -2.42 -16.99
N ALA A 69 25.69 -2.57 -18.12
CA ALA A 69 25.74 -1.57 -19.19
C ALA A 69 24.37 -1.29 -19.84
N HIS A 70 23.44 -2.24 -19.76
CA HIS A 70 22.13 -2.18 -20.41
C HIS A 70 21.02 -1.62 -19.52
N VAL A 71 21.31 -1.39 -18.25
CA VAL A 71 20.32 -0.97 -17.25
C VAL A 71 20.78 0.32 -16.56
N LEU A 72 19.85 0.99 -15.88
CA LEU A 72 20.19 2.13 -15.02
C LEU A 72 21.03 1.66 -13.81
N PRO A 73 21.90 2.52 -13.25
CA PRO A 73 22.84 2.15 -12.18
C PRO A 73 22.20 1.54 -10.91
N THR A 74 20.94 1.88 -10.60
CA THR A 74 20.22 1.37 -9.43
C THR A 74 19.64 -0.03 -9.61
N VAL A 75 19.49 -0.51 -10.85
CA VAL A 75 18.81 -1.77 -11.15
C VAL A 75 19.51 -3.00 -10.57
N PRO A 76 20.85 -3.17 -10.66
CA PRO A 76 21.53 -4.34 -10.11
C PRO A 76 21.31 -4.50 -8.59
N THR A 77 21.19 -3.39 -7.87
CA THR A 77 20.91 -3.38 -6.43
C THR A 77 19.45 -3.66 -6.12
N LEU A 78 18.50 -3.19 -6.95
CA LEU A 78 17.07 -3.37 -6.67
C LEU A 78 16.50 -4.71 -7.15
N LEU A 79 17.11 -5.31 -8.18
CA LEU A 79 16.62 -6.51 -8.85
C LEU A 79 17.37 -7.76 -8.38
N HIS A 80 17.12 -8.19 -7.15
CA HIS A 80 17.77 -9.35 -6.54
C HIS A 80 17.27 -10.70 -7.08
N GLU A 81 16.00 -10.78 -7.46
CA GLU A 81 15.43 -12.00 -8.01
C GLU A 81 14.30 -11.73 -8.98
N ILE A 82 14.13 -12.63 -9.94
CA ILE A 82 12.99 -12.68 -10.84
C ILE A 82 12.40 -14.07 -10.80
N GLN A 83 11.08 -14.13 -10.68
CA GLN A 83 10.31 -15.37 -10.61
C GLN A 83 9.31 -15.43 -11.76
N VAL A 84 9.38 -16.50 -12.54
CA VAL A 84 8.52 -16.67 -13.72
C VAL A 84 8.03 -18.11 -13.78
N GLU A 85 6.72 -18.28 -13.80
CA GLU A 85 6.11 -19.59 -14.04
C GLU A 85 5.78 -19.78 -15.51
N GLY A 86 6.20 -20.89 -16.10
CA GLY A 86 5.96 -21.20 -17.50
C GLY A 86 5.48 -22.63 -17.71
N ALA A 87 4.80 -22.88 -18.84
CA ALA A 87 4.35 -24.21 -19.23
C ALA A 87 5.44 -24.90 -20.08
N PHE A 88 6.22 -25.74 -19.44
CA PHE A 88 7.19 -26.64 -20.07
C PHE A 88 6.47 -27.84 -20.71
N PRO A 89 7.15 -28.63 -21.56
CA PRO A 89 6.58 -29.85 -22.13
C PRO A 89 6.05 -30.86 -21.09
N ASP A 90 6.59 -30.84 -19.87
CA ASP A 90 6.29 -31.76 -18.77
C ASP A 90 5.46 -31.14 -17.63
N GLY A 91 5.05 -29.87 -17.74
CA GLY A 91 4.19 -29.23 -16.76
C GLY A 91 4.46 -27.75 -16.53
N VAL A 92 3.82 -27.18 -15.52
CA VAL A 92 4.05 -25.79 -15.12
C VAL A 92 5.08 -25.79 -14.00
N PHE A 93 6.18 -25.07 -14.21
CA PHE A 93 7.26 -24.93 -13.24
C PHE A 93 7.63 -23.47 -13.03
N LEU A 94 8.14 -23.18 -11.83
CA LEU A 94 8.71 -21.89 -11.46
C LEU A 94 10.20 -21.86 -11.83
N VAL A 95 10.61 -20.80 -12.53
CA VAL A 95 12.02 -20.45 -12.74
C VAL A 95 12.33 -19.22 -11.88
N THR A 96 13.33 -19.34 -11.02
CA THR A 96 13.83 -18.24 -10.19
C THR A 96 15.25 -17.88 -10.60
N VAL A 97 15.43 -16.67 -11.12
CA VAL A 97 16.75 -16.13 -11.46
C VAL A 97 17.19 -15.22 -10.32
N HIS A 98 18.19 -15.64 -9.55
CA HIS A 98 18.85 -14.81 -8.55
C HIS A 98 19.90 -13.92 -9.21
N ASP A 99 20.05 -12.68 -8.75
CA ASP A 99 21.00 -11.69 -9.25
C ASP A 99 21.06 -11.64 -10.79
N PRO A 100 19.92 -11.39 -11.47
CA PRO A 100 19.82 -11.45 -12.93
C PRO A 100 20.78 -10.51 -13.67
N VAL A 101 21.21 -9.41 -13.04
CA VAL A 101 22.18 -8.46 -13.61
C VAL A 101 23.53 -8.61 -12.93
N SER A 102 24.20 -9.74 -13.18
CA SER A 102 25.44 -10.10 -12.49
C SER A 102 26.72 -9.67 -13.23
N SER A 103 26.68 -9.61 -14.57
CA SER A 103 27.84 -9.27 -15.41
C SER A 103 27.81 -7.81 -15.86
N PHE A 104 28.99 -7.25 -16.16
CA PHE A 104 29.06 -5.89 -16.70
C PHE A 104 28.33 -5.78 -18.05
N ASN A 105 28.60 -6.72 -18.95
CA ASN A 105 27.98 -6.81 -20.27
C ASN A 105 27.36 -8.22 -20.47
N CYS A 106 26.53 -8.38 -21.50
CA CYS A 106 26.13 -9.72 -21.94
C CYS A 106 27.35 -10.42 -22.56
N ASP A 107 27.63 -11.65 -22.15
CA ASP A 107 28.69 -12.48 -22.74
C ASP A 107 28.33 -12.73 -24.22
N ASP A 108 28.96 -11.97 -25.11
CA ASP A 108 29.05 -12.14 -26.57
C ASP A 108 27.99 -11.50 -27.49
N ASP A 109 26.72 -11.25 -27.10
CA ASP A 109 25.75 -10.48 -27.92
C ASP A 109 24.43 -10.16 -27.17
N VAL A 110 23.80 -9.02 -27.45
CA VAL A 110 22.47 -8.62 -26.97
C VAL A 110 21.35 -9.47 -27.60
N SER A 111 21.70 -10.36 -28.53
CA SER A 111 20.79 -11.29 -29.23
C SER A 111 19.89 -12.09 -28.27
N LEU A 112 20.40 -12.51 -27.12
CA LEU A 112 19.61 -13.22 -26.11
C LEU A 112 18.54 -12.33 -25.49
N ALA A 113 18.84 -11.06 -25.23
CA ALA A 113 17.87 -10.07 -24.73
C ALA A 113 16.77 -9.79 -25.76
N LEU A 114 17.11 -9.88 -27.04
CA LEU A 114 16.19 -9.66 -28.16
C LEU A 114 15.59 -10.96 -28.71
N TYR A 115 15.76 -12.08 -28.00
CA TYR A 115 15.26 -13.39 -28.41
C TYR A 115 13.75 -13.34 -28.67
N GLY A 116 13.30 -13.96 -29.77
CA GLY A 116 11.89 -13.99 -30.19
C GLY A 116 11.32 -12.67 -30.70
N SER A 117 12.04 -11.55 -30.61
CA SER A 117 11.52 -10.21 -30.96
C SER A 117 11.60 -9.85 -32.44
N PHE A 118 12.51 -10.49 -33.18
CA PHE A 118 12.88 -10.15 -34.57
C PHE A 118 13.33 -8.68 -34.78
N LEU A 119 13.74 -8.00 -33.70
CA LEU A 119 14.27 -6.65 -33.77
C LEU A 119 15.73 -6.65 -34.25
N PRO A 120 16.19 -5.58 -34.92
CA PRO A 120 17.59 -5.43 -35.24
C PRO A 120 18.42 -5.25 -33.97
N HIS A 121 19.65 -5.76 -33.99
CA HIS A 121 20.61 -5.53 -32.91
C HIS A 121 20.94 -4.04 -32.78
N PRO A 122 21.19 -3.54 -31.56
CA PRO A 122 21.61 -2.16 -31.34
C PRO A 122 22.92 -1.89 -32.08
N LYS A 123 23.10 -0.65 -32.53
CA LYS A 123 24.37 -0.23 -33.17
C LYS A 123 25.52 -0.35 -32.16
N LYS A 124 26.72 -0.67 -32.64
CA LYS A 124 27.93 -0.69 -31.82
C LYS A 124 28.20 0.68 -31.19
N GLY A 125 28.65 0.71 -29.94
CA GLY A 125 28.99 1.94 -29.20
C GLY A 125 27.80 2.71 -28.62
N VAL A 126 26.59 2.13 -28.65
CA VAL A 126 25.39 2.75 -28.08
C VAL A 126 25.30 2.57 -26.56
N PHE A 127 25.82 1.45 -26.04
CA PHE A 127 25.97 1.20 -24.61
C PHE A 127 27.42 1.44 -24.18
N PRO A 128 27.68 1.76 -22.90
CA PRO A 128 29.04 1.94 -22.38
C PRO A 128 29.91 0.70 -22.63
N GLU A 129 31.13 0.90 -23.13
CA GLU A 129 32.09 -0.19 -23.36
C GLU A 129 32.94 -0.50 -22.12
N GLU A 130 32.98 0.42 -21.15
CA GLU A 130 33.71 0.31 -19.88
C GLU A 130 32.79 0.51 -18.68
N GLU A 131 33.15 -0.09 -17.55
CA GLU A 131 32.38 0.00 -16.32
C GLU A 131 32.54 1.40 -15.71
N GLU A 132 31.43 2.14 -15.64
CA GLU A 132 31.35 3.41 -14.92
C GLU A 132 31.52 3.17 -13.41
N GLU A 133 32.06 4.16 -12.69
CA GLU A 133 32.03 4.14 -11.22
C GLU A 133 30.58 4.01 -10.75
N GLY A 134 30.29 2.94 -10.02
CA GLY A 134 28.95 2.66 -9.50
C GLY A 134 28.53 3.68 -8.44
N LEU A 135 27.25 3.68 -8.11
CA LEU A 135 26.73 4.46 -6.99
C LEU A 135 27.40 4.01 -5.69
N HIS A 136 27.68 4.97 -4.80
CA HIS A 136 28.11 4.64 -3.45
C HIS A 136 26.98 3.96 -2.66
N ASP A 137 27.31 3.16 -1.64
CA ASP A 137 26.32 2.39 -0.88
C ASP A 137 25.25 3.27 -0.21
N ASP A 138 25.59 4.51 0.16
CA ASP A 138 24.67 5.51 0.70
C ASP A 138 23.81 6.19 -0.37
N GLU A 139 24.24 6.16 -1.63
CA GLU A 139 23.48 6.62 -2.80
C GLU A 139 22.51 5.57 -3.35
N LEU A 140 22.42 4.39 -2.73
CA LEU A 140 21.46 3.36 -3.14
C LEU A 140 20.05 3.68 -2.61
N PRO A 141 18.99 3.37 -3.38
CA PRO A 141 17.63 3.57 -2.91
C PRO A 141 17.32 2.68 -1.70
N GLY A 142 16.81 3.26 -0.62
CA GLY A 142 16.54 2.52 0.62
C GLY A 142 17.79 2.17 1.44
N ALA A 143 18.94 2.81 1.16
CA ALA A 143 20.19 2.57 1.88
C ALA A 143 20.05 2.70 3.40
N LEU A 144 20.85 1.91 4.11
CA LEU A 144 20.89 1.88 5.58
C LEU A 144 22.27 2.32 6.07
N VAL A 145 22.29 3.20 7.08
CA VAL A 145 23.51 3.59 7.78
C VAL A 145 23.38 3.17 9.24
N PHE A 146 24.27 2.29 9.67
CA PHE A 146 24.25 1.71 11.02
C PHE A 146 25.21 2.42 11.96
N LYS A 147 24.90 2.38 13.27
CA LYS A 147 25.89 2.71 14.30
C LYS A 147 26.93 1.60 14.45
N ASN A 148 28.16 1.99 14.78
CA ASN A 148 29.28 1.08 15.04
C ASN A 148 29.22 0.47 16.47
N GLU A 149 28.10 -0.17 16.83
CA GLU A 149 27.93 -0.83 18.13
C GLU A 149 27.09 -2.11 18.01
N PRO A 150 27.54 -3.26 18.54
CA PRO A 150 26.77 -4.49 18.50
C PRO A 150 25.57 -4.43 19.43
N ILE A 151 24.55 -5.23 19.12
CA ILE A 151 23.32 -5.35 19.90
C ILE A 151 23.43 -6.58 20.80
N ARG A 152 23.34 -6.37 22.11
CA ARG A 152 23.25 -7.44 23.11
C ARG A 152 21.80 -7.87 23.27
N ILE A 153 21.55 -9.17 23.16
CA ILE A 153 20.21 -9.72 23.34
C ILE A 153 20.02 -10.31 24.76
N ASN A 154 18.78 -10.28 25.24
CA ASN A 154 18.34 -10.90 26.50
C ASN A 154 19.16 -10.42 27.72
N GLU A 155 19.53 -9.15 27.76
CA GLU A 155 20.36 -8.58 28.84
C GLU A 155 19.67 -8.72 30.22
N GLY A 156 20.45 -8.91 31.28
CA GLY A 156 19.93 -9.03 32.65
C GLY A 156 19.30 -10.38 33.03
N ARG A 157 19.20 -11.35 32.11
CA ARG A 157 18.60 -12.67 32.37
C ARG A 157 19.62 -13.73 32.81
N GLU A 158 19.18 -14.67 33.67
CA GLU A 158 20.00 -15.83 34.08
C GLU A 158 20.32 -16.72 32.87
N ARG A 159 21.59 -17.12 32.75
CA ARG A 159 22.07 -18.02 31.70
C ARG A 159 22.63 -19.31 32.26
N CYS A 160 22.56 -20.37 31.47
CA CYS A 160 23.34 -21.59 31.72
C CYS A 160 23.93 -22.16 30.43
N ARG A 161 25.13 -22.74 30.51
CA ARG A 161 25.73 -23.51 29.41
C ARG A 161 25.64 -24.99 29.70
N ILE A 162 25.00 -25.72 28.78
CA ILE A 162 24.80 -27.16 28.91
C ILE A 162 25.22 -27.89 27.63
N LYS A 163 25.66 -29.13 27.79
CA LYS A 163 26.01 -30.02 26.68
C LYS A 163 24.79 -30.84 26.25
N VAL A 164 24.49 -30.82 24.96
CA VAL A 164 23.31 -31.48 24.38
C VAL A 164 23.75 -32.44 23.28
N THR A 165 23.37 -33.71 23.41
CA THR A 165 23.70 -34.77 22.47
C THR A 165 22.44 -35.33 21.81
N ASN A 166 22.42 -35.44 20.48
CA ASN A 166 21.36 -36.11 19.75
C ASN A 166 21.62 -37.62 19.66
N THR A 167 20.85 -38.40 20.41
CA THR A 167 20.92 -39.87 20.42
C THR A 167 19.94 -40.51 19.43
N GLY A 168 19.25 -39.70 18.62
CA GLY A 168 18.29 -40.15 17.62
C GLY A 168 18.94 -40.51 16.28
N ASP A 169 18.11 -41.01 15.37
CA ASP A 169 18.47 -41.42 14.00
C ASP A 169 18.19 -40.33 12.95
N ARG A 170 17.64 -39.19 13.37
CA ARG A 170 17.23 -38.08 12.50
C ARG A 170 17.73 -36.74 13.02
N PRO A 171 17.89 -35.74 12.13
CA PRO A 171 18.23 -34.40 12.54
C PRO A 171 17.13 -33.77 13.39
N ILE A 172 17.54 -33.03 14.43
CA ILE A 172 16.64 -32.30 15.32
C ILE A 172 17.05 -30.84 15.32
N GLN A 173 16.09 -29.94 15.13
CA GLN A 173 16.33 -28.49 15.12
C GLN A 173 15.43 -27.82 16.14
N VAL A 174 16.02 -26.99 17.01
CA VAL A 174 15.33 -26.31 18.10
C VAL A 174 15.42 -24.81 17.90
N GLY A 175 14.25 -24.15 17.83
CA GLY A 175 14.14 -22.70 17.63
C GLY A 175 14.43 -21.89 18.90
N SER A 176 14.83 -20.64 18.72
CA SER A 176 15.19 -19.67 19.77
C SER A 176 14.24 -19.65 20.98
N HIS A 177 12.93 -19.59 20.73
CA HIS A 177 11.90 -19.40 21.76
C HIS A 177 11.21 -20.69 22.21
N PHE A 178 11.68 -21.84 21.71
CA PHE A 178 11.13 -23.12 22.16
C PHE A 178 11.57 -23.42 23.59
N HIS A 179 10.62 -23.78 24.46
CA HIS A 179 10.90 -24.18 25.85
C HIS A 179 11.86 -25.35 25.88
N PHE A 180 13.09 -25.14 26.37
CA PHE A 180 14.17 -26.09 26.12
C PHE A 180 13.96 -27.43 26.85
N THR A 181 13.21 -27.44 27.97
CA THR A 181 12.79 -28.67 28.64
C THR A 181 11.86 -29.54 27.79
N GLU A 182 11.06 -28.94 26.90
CA GLU A 182 10.03 -29.61 26.10
C GLU A 182 10.60 -30.23 24.81
N VAL A 183 11.91 -30.12 24.56
CA VAL A 183 12.52 -30.58 23.30
C VAL A 183 12.49 -32.10 23.19
N ASN A 184 12.63 -32.58 21.95
CA ASN A 184 12.56 -33.98 21.57
C ASN A 184 13.29 -34.91 22.56
N ARG A 185 12.64 -36.02 22.92
CA ARG A 185 13.16 -37.06 23.83
C ARG A 185 14.52 -37.64 23.46
N ALA A 186 14.89 -37.60 22.18
CA ALA A 186 16.18 -38.07 21.68
C ALA A 186 17.35 -37.11 21.96
N LEU A 187 17.09 -35.89 22.45
CA LEU A 187 18.14 -35.01 22.94
C LEU A 187 18.43 -35.32 24.42
N SER A 188 19.68 -35.69 24.69
CA SER A 188 20.23 -36.00 26.00
C SER A 188 20.98 -34.80 26.57
N PHE A 189 20.52 -34.30 27.72
CA PHE A 189 21.11 -33.18 28.47
C PHE A 189 20.49 -33.08 29.86
N ASP A 190 20.97 -32.13 30.67
CA ASP A 190 20.39 -31.83 31.97
C ASP A 190 19.07 -31.02 31.83
N ARG A 191 17.95 -31.73 31.80
CA ARG A 191 16.61 -31.14 31.71
C ARG A 191 16.22 -30.29 32.91
N GLU A 192 16.77 -30.55 34.10
CA GLU A 192 16.43 -29.75 35.29
C GLU A 192 17.01 -28.34 35.17
N LEU A 193 18.22 -28.21 34.62
CA LEU A 193 18.85 -26.92 34.36
C LEU A 193 18.10 -26.10 33.29
N ALA A 194 17.43 -26.79 32.35
CA ALA A 194 16.66 -26.18 31.27
C ALA A 194 15.27 -25.66 31.69
N PHE A 195 14.82 -25.90 32.93
CA PHE A 195 13.51 -25.43 33.38
C PHE A 195 13.37 -23.91 33.26
N PHE A 196 12.28 -23.47 32.65
CA PHE A 196 11.99 -22.05 32.37
C PHE A 196 13.08 -21.36 31.55
N LYS A 197 13.80 -22.11 30.70
CA LYS A 197 14.83 -21.57 29.82
C LYS A 197 14.56 -21.88 28.35
N ARG A 198 15.11 -21.02 27.49
CA ARG A 198 15.12 -21.13 26.02
C ARG A 198 16.53 -20.88 25.48
N LEU A 199 16.78 -21.07 24.19
CA LEU A 199 18.11 -20.81 23.60
C LEU A 199 18.43 -19.31 23.63
N ASP A 200 19.67 -18.96 24.01
CA ASP A 200 20.19 -17.59 23.95
C ASP A 200 20.83 -17.32 22.58
N ILE A 201 19.96 -17.23 21.57
CA ILE A 201 20.32 -16.97 20.16
C ILE A 201 19.35 -15.94 19.58
N ALA A 202 19.70 -15.35 18.43
CA ALA A 202 18.86 -14.39 17.74
C ALA A 202 17.42 -14.91 17.53
N ALA A 203 16.42 -14.07 17.81
CA ALA A 203 15.00 -14.39 17.69
C ALA A 203 14.63 -14.93 16.29
N GLY A 204 13.97 -16.07 16.25
CA GLY A 204 13.60 -16.74 15.00
C GLY A 204 14.70 -17.57 14.34
N THR A 205 15.90 -17.65 14.92
CA THR A 205 16.92 -18.63 14.50
C THR A 205 16.77 -19.95 15.27
N ALA A 206 17.60 -20.95 14.93
CA ALA A 206 17.54 -22.27 15.53
C ALA A 206 18.92 -22.94 15.60
N VAL A 207 19.09 -23.88 16.53
CA VAL A 207 20.25 -24.78 16.59
C VAL A 207 19.86 -26.14 16.04
N ARG A 208 20.64 -26.65 15.09
CA ARG A 208 20.46 -27.95 14.47
C ARG A 208 21.44 -28.97 15.06
N PHE A 209 20.95 -30.18 15.32
CA PHE A 209 21.69 -31.33 15.83
C PHE A 209 21.53 -32.50 14.86
N GLU A 210 22.61 -32.90 14.20
CA GLU A 210 22.62 -34.11 13.37
C GLU A 210 22.60 -35.37 14.25
N PRO A 211 22.25 -36.56 13.73
CA PRO A 211 22.34 -37.81 14.47
C PRO A 211 23.75 -38.04 15.06
N GLY A 212 23.85 -38.25 16.38
CA GLY A 212 25.12 -38.42 17.10
C GLY A 212 25.85 -37.12 17.44
N ASP A 213 25.39 -35.98 16.93
CA ASP A 213 26.01 -34.66 17.15
C ASP A 213 25.90 -34.24 18.62
N THR A 214 26.92 -33.52 19.10
CA THR A 214 26.97 -33.00 20.46
C THR A 214 27.45 -31.57 20.47
N LYS A 215 26.61 -30.66 20.97
CA LYS A 215 26.90 -29.22 21.02
C LYS A 215 26.70 -28.67 22.42
N THR A 216 27.54 -27.71 22.78
CA THR A 216 27.31 -26.90 23.98
C THR A 216 26.45 -25.72 23.58
N VAL A 217 25.30 -25.55 24.23
CA VAL A 217 24.39 -24.43 23.97
C VAL A 217 24.27 -23.55 25.20
N THR A 218 24.08 -22.25 24.97
CA THR A 218 23.72 -21.30 26.02
C THR A 218 22.21 -21.18 26.06
N LEU A 219 21.63 -21.36 27.23
CA LEU A 219 20.23 -21.11 27.51
C LEU A 219 20.08 -19.85 28.35
N VAL A 220 18.94 -19.17 28.19
CA VAL A 220 18.54 -17.99 28.94
C VAL A 220 17.15 -18.21 29.54
N ALA A 221 16.92 -17.68 30.74
CA ALA A 221 15.61 -17.71 31.38
C ALA A 221 14.55 -17.01 30.51
N ILE A 222 13.35 -17.57 30.46
CA ILE A 222 12.17 -16.87 29.92
C ILE A 222 11.80 -15.72 30.86
N ALA A 223 11.20 -14.67 30.29
CA ALA A 223 10.75 -13.50 31.04
C ALA A 223 9.24 -13.57 31.29
N GLY A 224 8.62 -12.41 31.57
CA GLY A 224 7.19 -12.31 31.79
C GLY A 224 6.71 -13.06 33.02
N ASN A 225 5.54 -13.72 32.92
CA ASN A 225 4.97 -14.50 34.02
C ASN A 225 5.71 -15.82 34.30
N GLN A 226 6.69 -16.17 33.47
CA GLN A 226 7.42 -17.45 33.49
C GLN A 226 6.47 -18.66 33.46
N LEU A 227 5.45 -18.61 32.59
CA LEU A 227 4.54 -19.73 32.38
C LEU A 227 4.94 -20.52 31.13
N VAL A 228 5.12 -21.83 31.31
CA VAL A 228 5.45 -22.77 30.23
C VAL A 228 4.20 -23.53 29.87
N THR A 229 3.75 -23.35 28.63
CA THR A 229 2.64 -24.07 28.00
C THR A 229 3.10 -24.67 26.68
N GLY A 230 2.33 -25.64 26.17
CA GLY A 230 2.60 -26.27 24.87
C GLY A 230 3.69 -27.34 24.87
N GLY A 231 4.25 -27.60 23.69
CA GLY A 231 5.31 -28.58 23.49
C GLY A 231 4.87 -30.02 23.75
N ASN A 232 5.57 -30.73 24.64
CA ASN A 232 5.23 -32.09 25.04
C ASN A 232 4.44 -32.13 26.37
N LEU A 233 4.01 -30.95 26.88
CA LEU A 233 3.27 -30.78 28.13
C LEU A 233 3.99 -31.39 29.35
N LEU A 234 5.33 -31.30 29.38
CA LEU A 234 6.14 -31.90 30.44
C LEU A 234 6.15 -31.03 31.70
N LEU A 235 6.33 -29.72 31.54
CA LEU A 235 6.31 -28.74 32.63
C LEU A 235 4.90 -28.21 32.92
N ASN A 236 4.11 -27.91 31.89
CA ASN A 236 2.79 -27.24 31.91
C ASN A 236 2.47 -26.53 33.24
N THR A 237 3.05 -25.34 33.43
CA THR A 237 3.03 -24.66 34.74
C THR A 237 1.74 -23.89 35.00
N ALA A 238 0.90 -23.70 33.99
CA ALA A 238 -0.46 -23.19 34.17
C ALA A 238 -1.29 -24.11 35.08
N ALA A 239 -0.97 -25.41 35.13
CA ALA A 239 -1.61 -26.39 35.99
C ALA A 239 -0.90 -26.62 37.34
N ARG A 240 0.40 -26.28 37.47
CA ARG A 240 1.19 -26.59 38.67
C ARG A 240 2.37 -25.63 38.88
N ARG A 241 2.46 -24.99 40.06
CA ARG A 241 3.62 -24.17 40.44
C ARG A 241 4.82 -25.03 40.84
N LEU A 242 6.00 -24.73 40.27
CA LEU A 242 7.28 -25.42 40.52
C LEU A 242 8.15 -24.68 41.54
N THR A 243 7.64 -24.43 42.74
CA THR A 243 8.33 -23.63 43.77
C THR A 243 9.25 -24.44 44.70
N SER A 244 9.11 -25.76 44.76
CA SER A 244 9.89 -26.61 45.70
C SER A 244 10.85 -27.57 44.98
N PRO A 245 12.03 -27.87 45.58
CA PRO A 245 12.96 -28.88 45.06
C PRO A 245 12.32 -30.26 44.87
N ALA A 246 11.42 -30.65 45.79
CA ALA A 246 10.67 -31.92 45.68
C ALA A 246 9.75 -31.95 44.45
N SER A 247 9.14 -30.81 44.09
CA SER A 247 8.32 -30.70 42.89
C SER A 247 9.16 -30.79 41.61
N ARG A 248 10.37 -30.19 41.59
CA ARG A 248 11.31 -30.29 40.46
C ARG A 248 11.76 -31.74 40.23
N ALA A 249 12.18 -32.42 41.30
CA ALA A 249 12.59 -33.83 41.23
C ALA A 249 11.44 -34.74 40.75
N SER A 250 10.20 -34.48 41.19
CA SER A 250 9.01 -35.21 40.72
C SER A 250 8.77 -35.04 39.21
N VAL A 251 9.00 -33.84 38.65
CA VAL A 251 8.90 -33.62 37.21
C VAL A 251 10.01 -34.34 36.45
N VAL A 252 11.25 -34.33 36.95
CA VAL A 252 12.37 -35.09 36.35
C VAL A 252 12.07 -36.59 36.33
N GLN A 253 11.53 -37.15 37.43
CA GLN A 253 11.12 -38.56 37.46
C GLN A 253 10.04 -38.87 36.42
N ARG A 254 9.05 -37.98 36.27
CA ARG A 254 8.00 -38.12 35.24
C ARG A 254 8.60 -38.05 33.83
N LEU A 255 9.51 -37.11 33.56
CA LEU A 255 10.21 -36.97 32.28
C LEU A 255 10.92 -38.27 31.88
N VAL A 256 11.68 -38.85 32.82
CA VAL A 256 12.39 -40.13 32.60
C VAL A 256 11.39 -41.27 32.36
N SER A 257 10.27 -41.31 33.08
CA SER A 257 9.22 -42.33 32.87
C SER A 257 8.54 -42.24 31.49
N LEU A 258 8.55 -41.06 30.86
CA LEU A 258 8.04 -40.81 29.50
C LEU A 258 9.12 -41.04 28.42
N ASN A 259 10.25 -41.63 28.80
CA ASN A 259 11.40 -41.91 27.94
C ASN A 259 12.07 -40.65 27.35
N PHE A 260 12.02 -39.51 28.05
CA PHE A 260 12.84 -38.35 27.69
C PHE A 260 14.26 -38.53 28.24
N SER A 261 15.26 -38.44 27.36
CA SER A 261 16.66 -38.58 27.76
C SER A 261 17.07 -37.45 28.71
N HIS A 262 17.73 -37.81 29.80
CA HIS A 262 18.20 -36.91 30.84
C HIS A 262 19.59 -37.37 31.33
N SER A 263 20.54 -36.46 31.33
CA SER A 263 21.90 -36.67 31.83
C SER A 263 22.27 -35.49 32.74
N PRO A 264 22.42 -35.71 34.06
CA PRO A 264 22.80 -34.65 35.00
C PRO A 264 24.17 -34.06 34.64
N GLU A 265 24.32 -32.73 34.69
CA GLU A 265 25.58 -32.02 34.45
C GLU A 265 25.94 -31.10 35.63
N PRO A 266 26.48 -31.64 36.74
CA PRO A 266 26.74 -30.85 37.95
C PRO A 266 27.78 -29.73 37.77
N SER A 267 28.62 -29.85 36.75
CA SER A 267 29.64 -28.86 36.37
C SER A 267 29.12 -27.77 35.43
N ALA A 268 27.82 -27.75 35.12
CA ALA A 268 27.24 -26.75 34.24
C ALA A 268 27.39 -25.35 34.85
N LEU A 269 27.84 -24.41 34.04
CA LEU A 269 27.98 -23.01 34.43
C LEU A 269 26.60 -22.35 34.42
N ILE A 270 26.18 -21.81 35.56
CA ILE A 270 24.94 -21.04 35.73
C ILE A 270 25.33 -19.69 36.30
N SER A 271 24.98 -18.61 35.61
CA SER A 271 25.23 -17.26 36.10
C SER A 271 24.33 -16.25 35.40
N SER A 272 23.94 -15.20 36.12
CA SER A 272 23.38 -13.98 35.56
C SER A 272 24.44 -12.91 35.28
N ASP A 273 25.67 -13.10 35.77
CA ASP A 273 26.78 -12.16 35.59
C ASP A 273 27.35 -12.26 34.16
N PRO A 274 27.30 -11.16 33.37
CA PRO A 274 27.88 -11.10 32.03
C PRO A 274 29.38 -11.44 31.96
N ALA A 275 30.12 -11.27 33.08
CA ALA A 275 31.53 -11.63 33.15
C ALA A 275 31.77 -13.14 33.18
N VAL A 276 30.78 -13.94 33.61
CA VAL A 276 30.89 -15.40 33.70
C VAL A 276 30.34 -16.07 32.43
N ILE A 277 29.18 -15.60 31.94
CA ILE A 277 28.61 -16.05 30.67
C ILE A 277 28.26 -14.81 29.85
N THR A 278 29.08 -14.54 28.83
CA THR A 278 28.89 -13.38 27.95
C THR A 278 27.56 -13.48 27.19
N PRO A 279 26.74 -12.42 27.19
CA PRO A 279 25.53 -12.34 26.38
C PRO A 279 25.84 -12.54 24.89
N TYR A 280 24.89 -13.09 24.15
CA TYR A 280 25.00 -13.16 22.70
C TYR A 280 24.92 -11.75 22.10
N GLU A 281 25.88 -11.43 21.23
CA GLU A 281 25.97 -10.14 20.52
C GLU A 281 25.70 -10.35 19.03
N LEU A 282 24.86 -9.49 18.46
CA LEU A 282 24.63 -9.39 17.01
C LEU A 282 25.29 -8.13 16.45
N SER A 283 25.84 -8.22 15.24
CA SER A 283 26.15 -7.01 14.48
C SER A 283 24.87 -6.28 14.08
N ARG A 284 24.94 -4.96 13.88
CA ARG A 284 23.77 -4.16 13.47
C ARG A 284 23.25 -4.56 12.11
N GLU A 285 24.14 -4.89 11.18
CA GLU A 285 23.80 -5.35 9.84
C GLU A 285 23.01 -6.67 9.93
N ALA A 286 23.48 -7.62 10.74
CA ALA A 286 22.78 -8.88 10.95
C ALA A 286 21.41 -8.65 11.59
N TYR A 287 21.30 -7.76 12.58
CA TYR A 287 20.02 -7.40 13.21
C TYR A 287 19.05 -6.77 12.20
N ALA A 288 19.49 -5.75 11.46
CA ALA A 288 18.67 -5.07 10.45
C ALA A 288 18.22 -6.02 9.32
N SER A 289 19.09 -6.95 8.92
CA SER A 289 18.76 -7.99 7.95
C SER A 289 17.69 -8.98 8.44
N MET A 290 17.45 -9.05 9.76
CA MET A 290 16.49 -9.98 10.35
C MET A 290 15.20 -9.32 10.84
N TYR A 291 15.28 -8.09 11.35
CA TYR A 291 14.17 -7.41 12.03
C TYR A 291 13.94 -5.97 11.56
N GLY A 292 14.76 -5.46 10.64
CA GLY A 292 14.79 -4.04 10.28
C GLY A 292 15.69 -3.19 11.19
N PRO A 293 15.99 -1.95 10.78
CA PRO A 293 16.89 -1.04 11.51
C PRO A 293 16.33 -0.67 12.89
N THR A 294 17.19 -0.29 13.83
CA THR A 294 16.79 0.08 15.20
C THR A 294 17.36 1.44 15.61
N VAL A 295 17.20 1.82 16.88
CA VAL A 295 17.51 3.16 17.40
C VAL A 295 18.89 3.63 16.97
N GLY A 296 18.93 4.81 16.37
CA GLY A 296 20.13 5.48 15.90
C GLY A 296 20.62 5.07 14.52
N ASP A 297 20.07 4.02 13.91
CA ASP A 297 20.29 3.73 12.49
C ASP A 297 19.54 4.75 11.63
N LYS A 298 19.94 4.89 10.37
CA LYS A 298 19.28 5.76 9.38
C LYS A 298 18.85 4.98 8.16
N VAL A 299 17.74 5.40 7.56
CA VAL A 299 17.18 4.84 6.33
C VAL A 299 17.00 5.96 5.31
N ARG A 300 17.40 5.72 4.07
CA ARG A 300 17.12 6.62 2.95
C ARG A 300 15.71 6.35 2.40
N LEU A 301 14.94 7.40 2.14
CA LEU A 301 13.58 7.26 1.61
C LEU A 301 13.60 7.11 0.09
N GLY A 302 13.43 5.89 -0.40
CA GLY A 302 13.49 5.60 -1.84
C GLY A 302 14.82 6.06 -2.43
N ASP A 303 14.78 6.68 -3.61
CA ASP A 303 15.91 7.29 -4.32
C ASP A 303 16.07 8.79 -4.02
N THR A 304 15.49 9.29 -2.92
CA THR A 304 15.57 10.70 -2.52
C THR A 304 16.77 10.98 -1.61
N GLU A 305 17.17 12.24 -1.47
CA GLU A 305 18.19 12.68 -0.50
C GLU A 305 17.72 12.70 0.96
N LEU A 306 16.51 12.22 1.25
CA LEU A 306 15.93 12.27 2.59
C LEU A 306 16.36 11.05 3.42
N TRP A 307 16.92 11.34 4.58
CA TRP A 307 17.34 10.34 5.57
C TRP A 307 16.49 10.45 6.83
N VAL A 308 15.92 9.33 7.26
CA VAL A 308 15.16 9.22 8.52
C VAL A 308 15.98 8.45 9.54
N ALA A 309 16.03 8.95 10.78
CA ALA A 309 16.71 8.30 11.89
C ALA A 309 15.67 7.68 12.83
N ILE A 310 15.93 6.47 13.31
CA ILE A 310 15.01 5.80 14.24
C ILE A 310 15.20 6.39 15.64
N GLU A 311 14.14 7.01 16.17
CA GLU A 311 14.15 7.76 17.43
C GLU A 311 13.98 6.84 18.65
N ARG A 312 13.17 5.79 18.53
CA ARG A 312 12.87 4.81 19.59
C ARG A 312 12.51 3.45 18.99
N ASP A 313 12.76 2.37 19.73
CA ASP A 313 12.34 1.00 19.41
C ASP A 313 11.62 0.45 20.64
N ALA A 314 10.39 -0.03 20.45
CA ALA A 314 9.57 -0.58 21.54
C ALA A 314 9.96 -2.02 21.92
N THR A 315 10.84 -2.67 21.14
CA THR A 315 11.22 -4.06 21.39
C THR A 315 12.18 -4.22 22.57
N CYS A 316 12.17 -5.41 23.16
CA CYS A 316 13.27 -5.90 24.00
C CYS A 316 14.17 -6.80 23.14
N TYR A 317 15.46 -6.46 23.01
CA TYR A 317 16.35 -7.17 22.10
C TYR A 317 16.48 -8.65 22.46
N GLY A 318 16.16 -9.52 21.50
CA GLY A 318 16.11 -10.98 21.67
C GLY A 318 14.72 -11.58 21.83
N ASP A 319 13.69 -10.76 22.06
CA ASP A 319 12.27 -11.18 22.10
C ASP A 319 11.49 -10.67 20.85
N GLU A 320 12.16 -10.38 19.72
CA GLU A 320 11.50 -9.90 18.50
C GLU A 320 10.41 -10.87 17.99
N CYS A 321 9.27 -10.31 17.59
CA CYS A 321 8.15 -11.09 17.08
C CYS A 321 8.44 -11.49 15.63
N LYS A 322 8.82 -12.76 15.41
CA LYS A 322 9.10 -13.29 14.06
C LYS A 322 8.24 -14.50 13.75
N PHE A 323 7.49 -14.44 12.65
CA PHE A 323 6.60 -15.51 12.21
C PHE A 323 7.24 -16.43 11.17
N GLY A 324 6.91 -17.72 11.24
CA GLY A 324 7.32 -18.77 10.30
C GLY A 324 7.86 -20.05 10.96
N GLY A 325 8.21 -21.03 10.13
CA GLY A 325 8.65 -22.36 10.56
C GLY A 325 9.84 -22.31 11.53
N GLY A 326 9.64 -22.81 12.76
CA GLY A 326 10.68 -22.86 13.79
C GLY A 326 11.00 -21.53 14.47
N LYS A 327 10.23 -20.47 14.22
CA LYS A 327 10.49 -19.11 14.75
C LYS A 327 9.73 -18.84 16.07
N VAL A 328 9.41 -17.58 16.34
CA VAL A 328 9.00 -17.05 17.65
C VAL A 328 7.51 -17.15 17.88
N ILE A 329 6.69 -16.65 16.95
CA ILE A 329 5.22 -16.69 17.06
C ILE A 329 4.76 -18.12 16.77
N ARG A 330 4.72 -18.91 17.83
CA ARG A 330 4.23 -20.29 17.88
C ARG A 330 3.65 -20.54 19.26
N GLU A 331 2.75 -21.52 19.33
CA GLU A 331 2.03 -21.93 20.53
C GLU A 331 2.96 -22.07 21.76
N GLY A 332 2.58 -21.42 22.85
CA GLY A 332 3.28 -21.40 24.13
C GLY A 332 4.57 -20.58 24.15
N MET A 333 5.02 -20.07 23.00
CA MET A 333 6.24 -19.27 22.82
C MET A 333 5.84 -17.80 22.68
N GLY A 334 6.08 -17.16 21.54
CA GLY A 334 5.58 -15.81 21.26
C GLY A 334 4.07 -15.72 21.03
N GLN A 335 3.38 -16.86 20.90
CA GLN A 335 1.91 -16.92 20.83
C GLN A 335 1.37 -17.48 22.15
N ALA A 336 0.61 -16.66 22.87
CA ALA A 336 -0.03 -17.01 24.13
C ALA A 336 -1.11 -18.09 23.95
N THR A 337 -1.36 -18.84 25.02
CA THR A 337 -2.24 -20.01 25.01
C THR A 337 -3.28 -19.94 26.11
N GLY A 338 -4.49 -20.43 25.85
CA GLY A 338 -5.54 -20.49 26.87
C GLY A 338 -6.19 -19.15 27.19
N LEU A 339 -5.95 -18.12 26.37
CA LEU A 339 -6.62 -16.83 26.46
C LEU A 339 -7.85 -16.78 25.55
N PRO A 340 -8.93 -16.10 25.97
CA PRO A 340 -10.11 -15.91 25.14
C PRO A 340 -9.83 -14.90 24.03
N ASP A 341 -10.62 -14.96 22.96
CA ASP A 341 -10.50 -14.06 21.81
C ASP A 341 -10.60 -12.57 22.20
N SER A 342 -11.38 -12.25 23.23
CA SER A 342 -11.55 -10.89 23.77
C SER A 342 -10.26 -10.28 24.32
N GLU A 343 -9.25 -11.10 24.63
CA GLU A 343 -7.97 -10.67 25.21
C GLU A 343 -6.81 -10.74 24.22
N THR A 344 -7.05 -11.23 23.00
CA THR A 344 -6.01 -11.44 21.98
C THR A 344 -6.29 -10.63 20.73
N LEU A 345 -5.24 -10.14 20.08
CA LEU A 345 -5.33 -9.36 18.84
C LEU A 345 -5.98 -10.18 17.69
N ASP A 346 -6.62 -9.50 16.75
CA ASP A 346 -7.06 -10.12 15.49
C ASP A 346 -5.88 -10.20 14.50
N LEU A 347 -5.03 -9.17 14.50
CA LEU A 347 -3.88 -9.04 13.61
C LEU A 347 -2.76 -8.30 14.32
N ILE A 348 -1.52 -8.71 14.09
CA ILE A 348 -0.31 -7.98 14.48
C ILE A 348 0.58 -7.71 13.26
N ILE A 349 1.06 -6.48 13.12
CA ILE A 349 2.13 -6.13 12.19
C ILE A 349 3.44 -6.08 12.99
N THR A 350 4.39 -6.97 12.69
CA THR A 350 5.60 -7.16 13.50
C THR A 350 6.76 -6.30 13.02
N ASN A 351 7.56 -5.76 13.95
CA ASN A 351 8.83 -5.07 13.67
C ASN A 351 8.75 -3.93 12.64
N ALA A 352 7.64 -3.21 12.58
CA ALA A 352 7.43 -2.15 11.60
C ALA A 352 8.28 -0.91 11.91
N LEU A 353 8.90 -0.33 10.88
CA LEU A 353 9.43 1.05 10.96
C LEU A 353 8.27 2.01 10.66
N ILE A 354 7.77 2.68 11.70
CA ILE A 354 6.65 3.61 11.60
C ILE A 354 7.19 5.01 11.32
N ILE A 355 6.66 5.62 10.26
CA ILE A 355 6.89 7.03 9.95
C ILE A 355 5.53 7.72 10.00
N ASP A 356 5.38 8.60 10.98
CA ASP A 356 4.18 9.41 11.17
C ASP A 356 4.54 10.82 11.63
N TRP A 357 3.59 11.75 11.62
CA TRP A 357 3.81 13.14 12.04
C TRP A 357 4.26 13.27 13.50
N ASN A 358 3.95 12.26 14.34
CA ASN A 358 4.29 12.22 15.76
C ASN A 358 5.67 11.61 16.07
N GLY A 359 6.40 11.13 15.05
CA GLY A 359 7.75 10.60 15.20
C GLY A 359 8.10 9.47 14.24
N ILE A 360 9.37 9.06 14.29
CA ILE A 360 9.93 7.96 13.48
C ILE A 360 10.46 6.89 14.42
N TYR A 361 9.78 5.75 14.48
CA TYR A 361 10.07 4.75 15.49
C TYR A 361 9.73 3.33 15.08
N LYS A 362 10.33 2.36 15.77
CA LYS A 362 10.11 0.95 15.51
C LYS A 362 9.23 0.32 16.58
N ALA A 363 8.19 -0.40 16.15
CA ALA A 363 7.26 -1.07 17.05
C ALA A 363 6.47 -2.17 16.33
N ASP A 364 5.80 -3.02 17.11
CA ASP A 364 4.71 -3.83 16.61
C ASP A 364 3.41 -3.00 16.61
N ILE A 365 2.47 -3.31 15.71
CA ILE A 365 1.15 -2.67 15.64
C ILE A 365 0.08 -3.74 15.86
N GLY A 366 -0.72 -3.58 16.90
CA GLY A 366 -1.82 -4.49 17.24
C GLY A 366 -3.17 -3.98 16.74
N ILE A 367 -3.92 -4.84 16.07
CA ILE A 367 -5.24 -4.56 15.51
C ILE A 367 -6.28 -5.50 16.15
N LYS A 368 -7.39 -4.93 16.61
CA LYS A 368 -8.56 -5.66 17.12
C LYS A 368 -9.83 -4.94 16.68
N SER A 369 -10.83 -5.68 16.22
CA SER A 369 -12.13 -5.15 15.77
C SER A 369 -11.97 -4.00 14.78
N HIS A 370 -11.04 -4.16 13.82
CA HIS A 370 -10.70 -3.19 12.77
C HIS A 370 -10.02 -1.88 13.22
N HIS A 371 -9.62 -1.77 14.49
CA HIS A 371 -8.96 -0.58 15.02
C HIS A 371 -7.53 -0.90 15.48
N ILE A 372 -6.64 0.09 15.40
CA ILE A 372 -5.34 0.02 16.06
C ILE A 372 -5.57 0.15 17.56
N VAL A 373 -5.32 -0.92 18.31
CA VAL A 373 -5.53 -0.96 19.77
C VAL A 373 -4.24 -0.77 20.57
N GLY A 374 -3.09 -0.94 19.93
CA GLY A 374 -1.79 -0.73 20.56
C GLY A 374 -0.67 -0.59 19.56
N ILE A 375 0.31 0.26 19.90
CA ILE A 375 1.59 0.38 19.20
C ILE A 375 2.67 0.27 20.26
N GLY A 376 3.51 -0.75 20.16
CA GLY A 376 4.43 -1.10 21.25
C GLY A 376 5.06 -2.47 21.03
N LYS A 377 5.18 -3.25 22.11
CA LYS A 377 5.70 -4.61 22.04
C LYS A 377 4.56 -5.61 22.06
N GLY A 378 4.36 -6.33 20.96
CA GLY A 378 3.45 -7.47 20.93
C GLY A 378 4.14 -8.77 21.36
N GLY A 379 3.35 -9.80 21.64
CA GLY A 379 3.86 -11.16 21.89
C GLY A 379 3.08 -11.88 22.99
N ASN A 380 3.79 -12.71 23.76
CA ASN A 380 3.22 -13.49 24.84
C ASN A 380 3.74 -13.02 26.21
N PRO A 381 2.90 -12.42 27.07
CA PRO A 381 3.31 -11.93 28.38
C PRO A 381 3.77 -13.04 29.34
N ASP A 382 3.54 -14.31 29.01
CA ASP A 382 3.97 -15.44 29.84
C ASP A 382 5.45 -15.75 29.74
N VAL A 383 6.10 -15.38 28.64
CA VAL A 383 7.48 -15.78 28.35
C VAL A 383 8.37 -14.62 27.88
N MET A 384 7.77 -13.49 27.49
CA MET A 384 8.45 -12.31 26.97
C MET A 384 8.37 -11.15 27.95
N GLU A 385 9.38 -10.29 27.89
CA GLU A 385 9.43 -9.07 28.68
C GLU A 385 8.76 -7.91 27.94
N GLY A 386 8.15 -7.00 28.70
CA GLY A 386 7.69 -5.72 28.17
C GLY A 386 6.50 -5.78 27.21
N VAL A 387 5.79 -6.91 27.09
CA VAL A 387 4.58 -7.00 26.23
C VAL A 387 3.57 -5.94 26.68
N THR A 388 3.24 -5.04 25.77
CA THR A 388 2.33 -3.92 26.03
C THR A 388 0.93 -4.45 26.36
N PRO A 389 0.25 -3.90 27.39
CA PRO A 389 -1.12 -4.30 27.72
C PRO A 389 -2.05 -4.21 26.50
N GLY A 390 -2.82 -5.27 26.23
CA GLY A 390 -3.71 -5.35 25.07
C GLY A 390 -3.02 -5.76 23.75
N MET A 391 -1.71 -6.02 23.75
CA MET A 391 -0.96 -6.45 22.55
C MET A 391 -0.59 -7.95 22.58
N VAL A 392 -1.48 -8.78 23.13
CA VAL A 392 -1.23 -10.22 23.24
C VAL A 392 -1.51 -10.92 21.92
N VAL A 393 -0.53 -11.69 21.45
CA VAL A 393 -0.66 -12.55 20.27
C VAL A 393 -1.22 -13.89 20.70
N GLY A 394 -2.45 -14.20 20.27
CA GLY A 394 -3.18 -15.42 20.61
C GLY A 394 -3.30 -16.39 19.44
N VAL A 395 -4.10 -17.44 19.65
CA VAL A 395 -4.37 -18.48 18.63
C VAL A 395 -5.12 -17.94 17.42
N ASN A 396 -5.95 -16.91 17.61
CA ASN A 396 -6.76 -16.31 16.55
C ASN A 396 -6.09 -15.08 15.91
N THR A 397 -4.84 -14.78 16.25
CA THR A 397 -4.12 -13.60 15.76
C THR A 397 -3.41 -13.91 14.45
N GLU A 398 -3.74 -13.17 13.39
CA GLU A 398 -3.00 -13.18 12.13
C GLU A 398 -1.71 -12.34 12.25
N VAL A 399 -0.72 -12.62 11.40
CA VAL A 399 0.57 -11.91 11.39
C VAL A 399 0.88 -11.33 10.01
N ILE A 400 1.19 -10.04 9.97
CA ILE A 400 1.86 -9.39 8.84
C ILE A 400 3.29 -9.06 9.24
N ALA A 401 4.26 -9.55 8.46
CA ALA A 401 5.67 -9.24 8.66
C ALA A 401 5.97 -7.81 8.22
N GLY A 402 6.20 -6.91 9.17
CA GLY A 402 6.61 -5.52 8.93
C GLY A 402 8.12 -5.31 9.02
N GLU A 403 8.90 -6.33 9.38
CA GLU A 403 10.36 -6.24 9.36
C GLU A 403 10.87 -5.79 7.97
N LYS A 404 11.78 -4.80 7.97
CA LYS A 404 12.35 -4.16 6.77
C LYS A 404 11.36 -3.33 5.95
N MET A 405 10.12 -3.17 6.40
CA MET A 405 9.11 -2.36 5.74
C MET A 405 8.89 -1.07 6.53
N ILE A 406 8.54 -0.02 5.79
CA ILE A 406 8.03 1.23 6.37
C ILE A 406 6.50 1.15 6.41
N VAL A 407 5.92 1.50 7.55
CA VAL A 407 4.47 1.62 7.73
C VAL A 407 4.11 3.09 7.95
N THR A 408 3.10 3.56 7.22
CA THR A 408 2.56 4.92 7.30
C THR A 408 1.04 4.85 7.41
N ALA A 409 0.40 5.93 7.86
CA ALA A 409 -1.03 6.08 7.71
C ALA A 409 -1.42 6.11 6.22
N GLY A 410 -2.59 5.56 5.89
CA GLY A 410 -3.13 5.68 4.53
C GLY A 410 -3.38 7.15 4.17
N ALA A 411 -3.01 7.53 2.94
CA ALA A 411 -3.09 8.93 2.52
C ALA A 411 -4.56 9.40 2.40
N ILE A 412 -4.79 10.67 2.77
CA ILE A 412 -6.08 11.35 2.64
C ILE A 412 -5.98 12.36 1.50
N ASP A 413 -6.77 12.15 0.45
CA ASP A 413 -6.88 13.10 -0.67
C ASP A 413 -8.12 13.97 -0.47
N ALA A 414 -7.89 15.21 -0.02
CA ALA A 414 -8.96 16.15 0.30
C ALA A 414 -9.32 17.11 -0.86
N HIS A 415 -8.87 16.81 -2.08
CA HIS A 415 -9.26 17.51 -3.31
C HIS A 415 -9.64 16.49 -4.39
N GLY A 416 -10.47 15.50 -4.01
CA GLY A 416 -10.92 14.46 -4.90
C GLY A 416 -12.04 14.90 -5.83
N GLU A 417 -11.79 15.00 -7.13
CA GLU A 417 -12.89 15.01 -8.10
C GLU A 417 -13.43 13.59 -8.28
N SER A 418 -14.73 13.39 -8.04
CA SER A 418 -15.40 12.15 -8.45
C SER A 418 -15.73 12.16 -9.96
N SER A 419 -14.81 12.71 -10.77
CA SER A 419 -14.80 12.54 -12.22
C SER A 419 -14.38 11.09 -12.51
N LEU A 420 -15.35 10.19 -12.41
CA LEU A 420 -15.24 8.75 -12.71
C LEU A 420 -14.78 8.44 -14.16
N ARG A 421 -14.41 9.45 -14.96
CA ARG A 421 -14.01 9.32 -16.36
C ARG A 421 -12.61 8.76 -16.58
N ARG A 422 -11.72 8.79 -15.58
CA ARG A 422 -10.34 8.27 -15.75
C ARG A 422 -9.87 7.28 -14.67
N ARG A 423 -10.68 7.06 -13.63
CA ARG A 423 -10.47 5.96 -12.65
C ARG A 423 -11.34 4.71 -12.95
N GLY A 424 -11.96 4.62 -14.13
CA GLY A 424 -12.50 3.37 -14.69
C GLY A 424 -13.83 2.83 -14.14
N LEU A 425 -14.55 3.57 -13.28
CA LEU A 425 -15.64 3.00 -12.47
C LEU A 425 -17.07 3.12 -13.05
N LEU A 426 -17.31 3.86 -14.15
CA LEU A 426 -18.70 4.13 -14.61
C LEU A 426 -18.94 4.13 -16.13
N SER A 427 -18.18 3.34 -16.91
CA SER A 427 -18.50 3.14 -18.34
C SER A 427 -19.75 2.28 -18.60
N CYS A 428 -20.49 1.85 -17.56
CA CYS A 428 -21.55 0.85 -17.71
C CYS A 428 -22.98 1.27 -17.34
N PHE A 429 -23.26 2.52 -16.98
CA PHE A 429 -24.64 2.94 -16.73
C PHE A 429 -25.15 3.89 -17.84
N PRO A 430 -26.24 3.54 -18.56
CA PRO A 430 -26.88 4.46 -19.50
C PRO A 430 -27.52 5.64 -18.75
N PRO A 431 -27.73 6.80 -19.41
CA PRO A 431 -28.38 7.94 -18.76
C PRO A 431 -29.80 7.55 -18.31
N PRO A 432 -30.30 8.11 -17.19
CA PRO A 432 -31.62 7.75 -16.68
C PRO A 432 -32.69 8.27 -17.65
N SER A 433 -33.28 7.37 -18.44
CA SER A 433 -34.60 7.59 -19.00
C SER A 433 -35.61 7.51 -17.86
N ARG A 434 -36.49 8.51 -17.79
CA ARG A 434 -37.59 8.62 -16.81
C ARG A 434 -38.35 7.29 -16.67
N ALA A 435 -38.16 6.61 -15.56
CA ALA A 435 -39.12 5.65 -15.03
C ALA A 435 -38.95 5.62 -13.50
N CYS A 436 -39.98 6.09 -12.79
CA CYS A 436 -40.11 5.84 -11.36
C CYS A 436 -40.13 4.33 -11.12
N LEU A 437 -39.30 3.83 -10.22
CA LEU A 437 -39.50 2.52 -9.62
C LEU A 437 -39.55 2.70 -8.10
N VAL A 438 -40.76 2.56 -7.57
CA VAL A 438 -41.02 2.29 -6.15
C VAL A 438 -40.63 0.83 -5.94
N ILE A 439 -39.78 0.54 -4.94
CA ILE A 439 -39.49 -0.83 -4.52
C ILE A 439 -39.93 -0.93 -3.06
N GLU A 440 -41.08 -1.59 -2.86
CA GLU A 440 -41.50 -2.11 -1.56
C GLU A 440 -40.73 -3.40 -1.23
N GLU A 441 -40.50 -3.59 0.07
CA GLU A 441 -39.76 -4.67 0.70
C GLU A 441 -40.35 -6.07 0.43
N GLY A 442 -39.51 -7.11 0.51
CA GLY A 442 -40.00 -8.48 0.66
C GLY A 442 -38.99 -9.58 0.38
N TRP A 443 -38.42 -10.13 1.45
CA TRP A 443 -37.72 -11.42 1.50
C TRP A 443 -38.60 -12.58 1.03
N VAL A 444 -38.08 -13.54 0.24
CA VAL A 444 -38.35 -14.99 0.40
C VAL A 444 -37.23 -15.82 -0.23
N GLN A 445 -36.68 -16.74 0.56
CA GLN A 445 -35.77 -17.82 0.23
C GLN A 445 -36.57 -19.11 -0.04
N VAL A 446 -36.49 -19.76 -1.21
CA VAL A 446 -36.95 -21.17 -1.36
C VAL A 446 -36.15 -21.94 -2.43
N SER A 447 -35.71 -23.12 -2.01
CA SER A 447 -35.11 -24.28 -2.68
C SER A 447 -36.02 -25.01 -3.69
N ALA A 448 -35.45 -25.59 -4.75
CA ALA A 448 -36.11 -26.52 -5.69
C ALA A 448 -36.48 -27.88 -5.03
N PRO A 449 -37.40 -28.74 -5.56
CA PRO A 449 -37.29 -29.39 -6.89
C PRO A 449 -38.60 -29.78 -7.68
N VAL A 450 -38.44 -29.92 -9.01
CA VAL A 450 -38.97 -30.90 -10.02
C VAL A 450 -40.44 -31.39 -10.00
N THR A 451 -41.18 -31.25 -11.12
CA THR A 451 -41.86 -32.29 -11.96
C THR A 451 -42.95 -31.69 -12.89
N ASP A 452 -43.48 -32.51 -13.79
CA ASP A 452 -43.78 -32.28 -15.20
C ASP A 452 -45.30 -32.29 -15.55
N SER A 453 -45.60 -31.76 -16.74
CA SER A 453 -46.66 -32.16 -17.71
C SER A 453 -48.13 -31.65 -17.68
N SER A 454 -48.58 -31.33 -18.91
CA SER A 454 -49.95 -31.25 -19.48
C SER A 454 -50.78 -29.94 -19.32
N VAL A 455 -51.62 -29.41 -20.25
CA VAL A 455 -52.04 -29.64 -21.66
C VAL A 455 -52.98 -28.48 -22.11
N SER A 456 -52.80 -27.90 -23.33
CA SER A 456 -53.80 -27.30 -24.29
C SER A 456 -54.77 -26.15 -23.87
N GLU A 457 -55.29 -25.23 -24.72
CA GLU A 457 -55.20 -24.89 -26.15
C GLU A 457 -55.93 -23.53 -26.37
N GLN A 458 -55.51 -22.77 -27.40
CA GLN A 458 -56.27 -21.78 -28.21
C GLN A 458 -56.80 -20.47 -27.55
N CYS A 459 -56.81 -19.27 -28.13
CA CYS A 459 -56.34 -18.60 -29.36
C CYS A 459 -56.81 -17.12 -29.18
N THR A 460 -56.04 -16.03 -29.30
CA THR A 460 -55.83 -15.28 -30.56
C THR A 460 -55.04 -13.96 -30.32
N THR A 461 -53.97 -13.78 -31.12
CA THR A 461 -53.42 -12.53 -31.71
C THR A 461 -52.97 -11.33 -30.83
N SER A 462 -51.67 -11.21 -30.52
CA SER A 462 -50.69 -10.33 -31.24
C SER A 462 -49.45 -9.95 -30.37
N ALA A 463 -48.32 -10.60 -30.70
CA ALA A 463 -46.89 -10.26 -30.47
C ALA A 463 -46.37 -9.80 -29.07
N PRO A 464 -45.70 -10.69 -28.32
CA PRO A 464 -44.75 -10.34 -27.26
C PRO A 464 -43.33 -10.21 -27.84
N ASN A 465 -42.68 -9.07 -27.68
CA ASN A 465 -41.25 -8.92 -28.01
C ASN A 465 -40.52 -7.97 -27.04
N CYS A 466 -40.87 -8.01 -25.76
CA CYS A 466 -40.23 -7.21 -24.70
C CYS A 466 -39.31 -8.02 -23.76
N ALA A 467 -39.45 -9.36 -23.69
CA ALA A 467 -38.65 -10.19 -22.79
C ALA A 467 -37.33 -10.72 -23.41
N THR A 468 -37.20 -10.71 -24.75
CA THR A 468 -36.01 -11.23 -25.47
C THR A 468 -34.98 -10.14 -25.82
N LYS A 469 -35.22 -8.87 -25.48
CA LYS A 469 -34.24 -7.78 -25.67
C LYS A 469 -33.46 -7.40 -24.40
N LEU A 470 -33.84 -7.91 -23.23
CA LEU A 470 -33.14 -7.68 -21.97
C LEU A 470 -32.03 -8.71 -21.68
N SER A 471 -32.03 -9.88 -22.33
CA SER A 471 -30.92 -10.84 -22.26
C SER A 471 -29.79 -10.58 -23.27
N GLN A 472 -29.99 -9.65 -24.22
CA GLN A 472 -29.00 -9.31 -25.26
C GLN A 472 -28.27 -7.98 -25.04
N ALA A 473 -28.59 -7.22 -23.99
CA ALA A 473 -27.89 -5.98 -23.65
C ALA A 473 -26.78 -6.16 -22.59
N VAL A 474 -26.67 -7.35 -21.97
CA VAL A 474 -25.66 -7.69 -20.95
C VAL A 474 -24.49 -8.51 -21.54
N SER A 475 -24.49 -8.76 -22.86
CA SER A 475 -23.52 -9.64 -23.53
C SER A 475 -22.31 -8.96 -24.19
N TRP A 476 -22.09 -7.65 -23.98
CA TRP A 476 -21.02 -6.88 -24.65
C TRP A 476 -19.93 -6.31 -23.74
N VAL A 477 -19.69 -6.92 -22.58
CA VAL A 477 -18.44 -6.74 -21.83
C VAL A 477 -17.95 -8.13 -21.40
N PRO A 478 -16.75 -8.57 -21.81
CA PRO A 478 -16.26 -9.90 -21.43
C PRO A 478 -16.09 -9.98 -19.90
N PRO A 479 -16.55 -11.07 -19.23
CA PRO A 479 -16.38 -11.30 -17.80
C PRO A 479 -14.98 -11.05 -17.21
N PRO A 480 -13.85 -11.33 -17.91
CA PRO A 480 -12.51 -11.06 -17.37
C PRO A 480 -12.20 -9.57 -17.19
N CYS A 481 -12.84 -8.65 -17.93
CA CYS A 481 -12.63 -7.22 -17.72
C CYS A 481 -13.20 -6.75 -16.38
N LEU A 482 -14.35 -7.26 -15.96
CA LEU A 482 -14.98 -6.84 -14.70
C LEU A 482 -14.21 -7.36 -13.48
N ALA A 483 -13.57 -8.53 -13.57
CA ALA A 483 -12.76 -9.10 -12.50
C ALA A 483 -11.38 -8.43 -12.40
N LEU A 484 -10.70 -8.19 -13.52
CA LEU A 484 -9.41 -7.47 -13.54
C LEU A 484 -9.58 -5.99 -13.19
N LEU A 485 -10.70 -5.33 -13.55
CA LEU A 485 -11.02 -4.00 -13.05
C LEU A 485 -11.31 -4.04 -11.53
N LYS A 486 -12.13 -4.97 -11.04
CA LYS A 486 -12.35 -5.07 -9.58
C LYS A 486 -11.06 -5.32 -8.79
N GLN A 487 -10.10 -6.05 -9.35
CA GLN A 487 -8.83 -6.40 -8.69
C GLN A 487 -7.72 -5.34 -8.88
N ALA A 488 -7.76 -4.56 -9.96
CA ALA A 488 -6.87 -3.41 -10.19
C ALA A 488 -7.34 -2.14 -9.45
N PHE A 489 -8.63 -2.06 -9.08
CA PHE A 489 -9.25 -0.87 -8.48
C PHE A 489 -9.76 -1.09 -7.04
N SER A 490 -9.66 -2.30 -6.47
CA SER A 490 -9.86 -2.57 -5.03
C SER A 490 -8.64 -2.21 -4.17
N THR A 491 -7.53 -1.81 -4.79
CA THR A 491 -6.29 -1.47 -4.10
C THR A 491 -5.94 -0.05 -4.48
N PRO A 492 -5.74 0.88 -3.52
CA PRO A 492 -5.33 2.22 -3.87
C PRO A 492 -3.90 2.17 -4.41
N LEU A 493 -3.76 2.24 -5.74
CA LEU A 493 -2.48 2.27 -6.47
C LEU A 493 -1.53 3.40 -6.02
N LEU A 494 -2.02 4.34 -5.20
CA LEU A 494 -1.28 5.47 -4.63
C LEU A 494 -1.31 5.49 -3.09
N ALA A 495 -1.64 4.38 -2.43
CA ALA A 495 -1.75 4.27 -0.97
C ALA A 495 -2.78 5.23 -0.30
N GLN A 496 -3.71 5.79 -1.09
CA GLN A 496 -4.83 6.61 -0.59
C GLN A 496 -5.93 5.72 0.01
N THR A 497 -6.31 5.94 1.27
CA THR A 497 -7.41 5.20 1.90
C THR A 497 -8.66 6.05 2.10
N THR A 498 -8.55 7.37 1.93
CA THR A 498 -9.67 8.31 2.11
C THR A 498 -9.70 9.32 0.97
N LEU A 499 -10.90 9.54 0.40
CA LEU A 499 -11.17 10.54 -0.63
C LEU A 499 -12.24 11.52 -0.13
N ILE A 500 -11.91 12.80 -0.11
CA ILE A 500 -12.84 13.89 0.22
C ILE A 500 -12.92 14.83 -0.97
N GLY A 501 -14.14 15.12 -1.43
CA GLY A 501 -14.39 16.03 -2.54
C GLY A 501 -15.77 15.79 -3.15
N GLY A 502 -15.98 16.01 -4.44
CA GLY A 502 -17.34 15.98 -4.99
C GLY A 502 -17.42 15.75 -6.49
N GLY A 503 -18.64 15.49 -6.95
CA GLY A 503 -18.94 15.25 -8.36
C GLY A 503 -20.02 14.19 -8.58
N THR A 504 -20.47 14.11 -9.84
CA THR A 504 -21.60 13.28 -10.28
C THR A 504 -21.24 12.39 -11.48
N GLY A 505 -19.97 11.99 -11.58
CA GLY A 505 -19.40 11.37 -12.77
C GLY A 505 -18.94 12.40 -13.80
N PRO A 506 -18.75 12.04 -15.08
CA PRO A 506 -18.04 12.83 -16.08
C PRO A 506 -18.84 14.00 -16.67
N THR A 507 -19.51 14.77 -15.81
CA THR A 507 -20.24 15.97 -16.22
C THR A 507 -19.28 17.15 -16.35
N ALA A 508 -19.67 18.14 -17.15
CA ALA A 508 -18.89 19.36 -17.28
C ALA A 508 -18.74 20.11 -15.93
N SER A 509 -19.70 19.96 -15.01
CA SER A 509 -19.59 20.53 -13.65
C SER A 509 -18.56 19.78 -12.82
N THR A 510 -18.56 18.44 -12.84
CA THR A 510 -17.59 17.65 -12.07
C THR A 510 -16.17 17.83 -12.58
N ASN A 511 -15.98 17.93 -13.90
CA ASN A 511 -14.67 18.16 -14.51
C ASN A 511 -14.08 19.55 -14.21
N ALA A 512 -14.86 20.42 -13.56
CA ALA A 512 -14.42 21.75 -13.14
C ALA A 512 -14.47 21.90 -11.62
N THR A 513 -15.39 21.22 -10.93
CA THR A 513 -15.73 21.50 -9.54
C THR A 513 -15.91 20.22 -8.73
N THR A 514 -15.35 20.20 -7.53
CA THR A 514 -15.57 19.16 -6.52
C THR A 514 -16.92 19.35 -5.83
N CYS A 515 -18.02 19.27 -6.58
CA CYS A 515 -19.37 19.51 -6.08
C CYS A 515 -20.30 18.36 -6.45
N THR A 516 -21.00 17.79 -5.48
CA THR A 516 -22.12 16.86 -5.66
C THR A 516 -23.43 17.62 -5.39
N PRO A 517 -23.97 18.38 -6.35
CA PRO A 517 -25.16 19.19 -6.12
C PRO A 517 -26.39 18.29 -5.98
N SER A 518 -27.38 18.65 -5.18
CA SER A 518 -28.68 17.94 -5.03
C SER A 518 -28.68 16.61 -4.24
N GLN A 519 -29.85 16.33 -3.65
CA GLN A 519 -30.13 15.11 -2.91
C GLN A 519 -29.94 13.82 -3.73
N THR A 520 -30.48 13.80 -4.95
CA THR A 520 -30.45 12.58 -5.80
C THR A 520 -29.03 12.18 -6.12
N TYR A 521 -28.17 13.14 -6.47
CA TYR A 521 -26.77 12.85 -6.77
C TYR A 521 -26.00 12.44 -5.52
N MET A 522 -26.24 13.08 -4.37
CA MET A 522 -25.62 12.69 -3.10
C MET A 522 -25.90 11.22 -2.77
N HIS A 523 -27.18 10.82 -2.79
CA HIS A 523 -27.59 9.44 -2.50
C HIS A 523 -27.02 8.45 -3.54
N THR A 524 -27.02 8.83 -4.82
CA THR A 524 -26.48 7.97 -5.89
C THR A 524 -24.98 7.74 -5.70
N MET A 525 -24.22 8.79 -5.36
CA MET A 525 -22.78 8.69 -5.15
C MET A 525 -22.45 7.83 -3.93
N MET A 526 -23.17 8.02 -2.81
CA MET A 526 -23.02 7.15 -1.63
C MET A 526 -23.28 5.68 -1.96
N ALA A 527 -24.39 5.38 -2.64
CA ALA A 527 -24.71 4.02 -3.06
C ALA A 527 -23.68 3.44 -4.05
N ALA A 528 -23.13 4.27 -4.93
CA ALA A 528 -22.12 3.85 -5.91
C ALA A 528 -20.77 3.52 -5.26
N THR A 529 -20.44 4.13 -4.12
CA THR A 529 -19.16 3.92 -3.42
C THR A 529 -19.22 2.90 -2.28
N ASP A 530 -20.41 2.46 -1.87
CA ASP A 530 -20.62 1.58 -0.71
C ASP A 530 -19.87 0.22 -0.80
N GLY A 531 -19.62 -0.26 -2.02
CA GLY A 531 -18.87 -1.50 -2.28
C GLY A 531 -17.35 -1.32 -2.44
N ILE A 532 -16.81 -0.13 -2.24
CA ILE A 532 -15.39 0.19 -2.47
C ILE A 532 -14.68 0.28 -1.12
N ALA A 533 -13.54 -0.41 -0.98
CA ALA A 533 -12.72 -0.43 0.24
C ALA A 533 -11.91 0.87 0.43
N MET A 534 -12.60 2.01 0.52
CA MET A 534 -12.05 3.34 0.80
C MET A 534 -13.07 4.16 1.59
N ASN A 535 -12.58 5.12 2.37
CA ASN A 535 -13.43 6.11 3.02
C ASN A 535 -13.80 7.21 2.00
N PHE A 536 -15.07 7.61 1.96
CA PHE A 536 -15.56 8.69 1.10
C PHE A 536 -16.29 9.75 1.91
N ALA A 537 -16.04 11.02 1.58
CA ALA A 537 -16.84 12.14 2.04
C ALA A 537 -17.12 13.09 0.87
N PHE A 538 -18.40 13.46 0.70
CA PHE A 538 -18.84 14.24 -0.45
C PHE A 538 -19.11 15.70 -0.08
N THR A 539 -18.64 16.63 -0.90
CA THR A 539 -18.88 18.08 -0.76
C THR A 539 -20.02 18.55 -1.66
N GLY A 540 -20.94 19.31 -1.07
CA GLY A 540 -22.00 20.00 -1.80
C GLY A 540 -21.50 21.26 -2.50
N LYS A 541 -22.37 21.89 -3.29
CA LYS A 541 -22.11 23.20 -3.89
C LYS A 541 -22.37 24.30 -2.86
N GLY A 542 -21.36 25.13 -2.59
CA GLY A 542 -21.43 26.27 -1.65
C GLY A 542 -21.83 27.60 -2.28
N ASN A 543 -21.85 27.72 -3.61
CA ASN A 543 -22.14 28.97 -4.31
C ASN A 543 -23.66 29.28 -4.33
N ASP A 544 -24.15 29.87 -3.24
CA ASP A 544 -25.50 30.46 -3.14
C ASP A 544 -25.45 31.65 -2.15
N SER A 545 -26.28 32.67 -2.39
CA SER A 545 -26.46 33.78 -1.44
C SER A 545 -27.68 33.57 -0.52
N GLY A 546 -28.47 32.52 -0.76
CA GLY A 546 -29.50 32.06 0.15
C GLY A 546 -29.04 30.84 0.96
N PRO A 547 -29.27 30.79 2.29
CA PRO A 547 -28.79 29.68 3.11
C PRO A 547 -29.56 28.37 2.86
N ALA A 548 -30.85 28.44 2.54
CA ALA A 548 -31.73 27.25 2.49
C ALA A 548 -31.20 26.12 1.59
N GLY A 549 -30.74 26.44 0.38
CA GLY A 549 -30.20 25.43 -0.54
C GLY A 549 -28.85 24.84 -0.11
N LEU A 550 -28.08 25.56 0.71
CA LEU A 550 -26.83 25.07 1.29
C LEU A 550 -27.13 24.13 2.46
N GLU A 551 -28.06 24.53 3.33
CA GLU A 551 -28.50 23.71 4.46
C GLU A 551 -29.10 22.37 4.01
N ASP A 552 -29.91 22.38 2.96
CA ASP A 552 -30.50 21.18 2.38
C ASP A 552 -29.44 20.18 1.92
N GLN A 553 -28.38 20.64 1.26
CA GLN A 553 -27.29 19.76 0.79
C GLN A 553 -26.56 19.06 1.94
N ILE A 554 -26.35 19.76 3.06
CA ILE A 554 -25.75 19.16 4.27
C ILE A 554 -26.70 18.11 4.86
N ARG A 555 -27.99 18.42 4.92
CA ARG A 555 -29.02 17.47 5.40
C ARG A 555 -29.14 16.21 4.52
N PHE A 556 -28.79 16.30 3.24
CA PHE A 556 -28.74 15.14 2.33
C PHE A 556 -27.45 14.32 2.47
N GLY A 557 -26.49 14.77 3.27
CA GLY A 557 -25.25 14.04 3.58
C GLY A 557 -23.97 14.66 3.03
N ALA A 558 -23.97 15.94 2.62
CA ALA A 558 -22.73 16.64 2.32
C ALA A 558 -21.90 16.83 3.59
N ALA A 559 -20.63 16.41 3.57
CA ALA A 559 -19.67 16.58 4.67
C ALA A 559 -19.01 17.98 4.69
N GLY A 560 -19.28 18.79 3.67
CA GLY A 560 -18.72 20.14 3.49
C GLY A 560 -19.30 20.80 2.25
N LEU A 561 -18.96 22.06 2.03
CA LEU A 561 -19.37 22.83 0.85
C LEU A 561 -18.17 23.34 0.08
N LYS A 562 -18.24 23.32 -1.25
CA LYS A 562 -17.23 23.87 -2.14
C LYS A 562 -17.74 25.12 -2.84
N LEU A 563 -17.02 26.23 -2.65
CA LEU A 563 -17.14 27.44 -3.45
C LEU A 563 -16.20 27.35 -4.66
N HIS A 564 -16.72 27.55 -5.86
CA HIS A 564 -15.94 27.58 -7.09
C HIS A 564 -16.19 28.85 -7.91
N GLU A 565 -15.13 29.39 -8.52
CA GLU A 565 -15.13 30.68 -9.21
C GLU A 565 -16.14 30.79 -10.36
N VAL A 566 -16.30 32.00 -10.89
CA VAL A 566 -16.88 32.20 -12.23
C VAL A 566 -15.75 31.98 -13.24
N SER A 567 -15.81 30.92 -14.04
CA SER A 567 -15.13 30.95 -15.33
C SER A 567 -16.10 31.47 -16.40
N TRP A 568 -15.76 32.57 -17.06
CA TRP A 568 -16.45 32.99 -18.27
C TRP A 568 -16.06 32.06 -19.41
N LYS A 569 -16.83 30.99 -19.61
CA LYS A 569 -17.01 30.50 -20.98
C LYS A 569 -18.08 31.43 -21.55
N GLY A 570 -17.72 32.58 -22.13
CA GLY A 570 -18.47 33.54 -22.98
C GLY A 570 -19.93 34.02 -22.78
N VAL A 571 -20.56 34.67 -23.78
CA VAL A 571 -21.94 35.21 -23.79
C VAL A 571 -22.56 35.17 -25.20
N SER A 572 -23.76 34.58 -25.35
CA SER A 572 -24.62 34.81 -26.53
C SER A 572 -25.39 36.12 -26.36
N CYS A 573 -25.03 37.13 -27.16
CA CYS A 573 -25.73 38.41 -27.23
C CYS A 573 -27.03 38.25 -28.05
N ARG A 574 -28.14 37.87 -27.41
CA ARG A 574 -29.49 37.92 -28.04
C ARG A 574 -30.49 38.84 -27.33
N SER A 575 -30.12 39.46 -26.20
CA SER A 575 -31.07 40.25 -25.39
C SER A 575 -30.63 41.67 -25.03
N LEU A 576 -29.45 42.14 -25.47
CA LEU A 576 -29.02 43.52 -25.22
C LEU A 576 -29.26 44.37 -26.47
N GLY A 577 -29.99 45.48 -26.31
CA GLY A 577 -30.21 46.47 -27.35
C GLY A 577 -28.89 46.98 -27.92
N ARG A 578 -28.89 47.30 -29.23
CA ARG A 578 -27.71 47.59 -30.06
C ARG A 578 -26.74 48.62 -29.46
N GLU A 579 -27.20 49.56 -28.64
CA GLU A 579 -26.33 50.58 -28.04
C GLU A 579 -25.46 50.06 -26.87
N THR A 580 -25.92 49.05 -26.14
CA THR A 580 -25.14 48.44 -25.04
C THR A 580 -24.03 47.50 -25.55
N ALA A 581 -24.26 46.84 -26.68
CA ALA A 581 -23.30 45.94 -27.31
C ALA A 581 -22.05 46.69 -27.82
N SER A 582 -22.21 47.93 -28.29
CA SER A 582 -21.10 48.75 -28.79
C SER A 582 -20.17 49.25 -27.67
N ARG A 583 -20.64 49.36 -26.42
CA ARG A 583 -19.78 49.73 -25.29
C ARG A 583 -18.95 48.56 -24.74
N CYS A 584 -19.46 47.33 -24.76
CA CYS A 584 -18.70 46.14 -24.35
C CYS A 584 -17.68 45.67 -25.41
N MET A 585 -17.89 45.98 -26.70
CA MET A 585 -16.97 45.57 -27.77
C MET A 585 -15.64 46.33 -27.80
N LEU A 586 -15.54 47.51 -27.16
CA LEU A 586 -14.33 48.34 -27.22
C LEU A 586 -13.29 48.02 -26.14
N SER A 587 -13.60 47.20 -25.12
CA SER A 587 -12.66 46.85 -24.04
C SER A 587 -12.04 45.47 -24.17
N THR A 588 -12.61 44.55 -24.96
CA THR A 588 -12.14 43.15 -25.05
C THR A 588 -12.39 42.59 -26.45
N ASN A 589 -11.33 42.55 -27.26
CA ASN A 589 -11.30 42.03 -28.64
C ASN A 589 -11.38 40.48 -28.71
N PHE A 590 -12.42 39.85 -28.16
CA PHE A 590 -12.66 38.41 -28.32
C PHE A 590 -14.16 38.05 -28.36
N PHE A 591 -14.56 37.20 -29.31
CA PHE A 591 -15.90 36.59 -29.38
C PHE A 591 -15.96 35.35 -28.47
N LEU A 592 -16.93 35.27 -27.55
CA LEU A 592 -17.01 34.20 -26.52
C LEU A 592 -18.46 33.66 -26.36
N ARG A 593 -18.67 32.34 -26.12
CA ARG A 593 -19.98 31.64 -25.87
C ARG A 593 -20.26 31.24 -24.39
N THR A 594 -21.45 31.52 -23.81
CA THR A 594 -21.88 31.37 -22.37
C THR A 594 -21.95 29.99 -21.70
N LYS A 595 -21.29 29.86 -20.54
CA LYS A 595 -21.42 28.89 -19.45
C LYS A 595 -20.64 29.43 -18.23
N GLN A 596 -21.36 29.85 -17.18
CA GLN A 596 -20.80 30.15 -15.87
C GLN A 596 -20.55 28.83 -15.11
N ASP A 597 -19.47 28.75 -14.34
CA ASP A 597 -19.27 27.65 -13.36
C ASP A 597 -20.26 27.84 -12.21
N TRP A 598 -19.93 28.61 -11.15
CA TRP A 598 -20.92 28.89 -10.09
C TRP A 598 -20.79 30.25 -9.39
N GLY A 599 -19.59 30.83 -9.30
CA GLY A 599 -19.33 32.20 -8.85
C GLY A 599 -19.05 32.36 -7.36
N THR A 600 -17.79 32.63 -7.03
CA THR A 600 -17.30 32.84 -5.67
C THR A 600 -17.29 34.34 -5.35
N THR A 601 -18.45 34.88 -4.98
CA THR A 601 -18.61 36.29 -4.60
C THR A 601 -18.58 36.47 -3.08
N PRO A 602 -18.27 37.67 -2.55
CA PRO A 602 -18.34 37.96 -1.12
C PRO A 602 -19.65 37.53 -0.44
N SER A 603 -20.79 37.69 -1.13
CA SER A 603 -22.11 37.27 -0.64
C SER A 603 -22.23 35.75 -0.48
N SER A 604 -21.77 34.99 -1.49
CA SER A 604 -21.76 33.53 -1.42
C SER A 604 -20.76 32.99 -0.39
N ILE A 605 -19.61 33.65 -0.24
CA ILE A 605 -18.60 33.31 0.78
C ILE A 605 -19.21 33.48 2.17
N ASP A 606 -19.80 34.63 2.45
CA ASP A 606 -20.38 34.91 3.77
C ASP A 606 -21.50 33.92 4.12
N THR A 607 -22.40 33.66 3.17
CA THR A 607 -23.52 32.73 3.35
C THR A 607 -23.04 31.30 3.60
N ALA A 608 -22.09 30.81 2.79
CA ALA A 608 -21.53 29.48 2.94
C ALA A 608 -20.83 29.30 4.28
N LEU A 609 -20.07 30.29 4.73
CA LEU A 609 -19.40 30.26 6.03
C LEU A 609 -20.40 30.32 7.20
N VAL A 610 -21.46 31.13 7.13
CA VAL A 610 -22.54 31.12 8.14
C VAL A 610 -23.19 29.73 8.23
N VAL A 611 -23.44 29.10 7.10
CA VAL A 611 -24.02 27.74 7.07
C VAL A 611 -23.01 26.71 7.57
N GLY A 612 -21.73 26.84 7.22
CA GLY A 612 -20.63 26.02 7.71
C GLY A 612 -20.56 26.04 9.24
N ASP A 613 -20.53 27.22 9.85
CA ASP A 613 -20.53 27.40 11.30
C ASP A 613 -21.78 26.80 11.97
N LYS A 614 -22.95 26.93 11.32
CA LYS A 614 -24.22 26.42 11.86
C LYS A 614 -24.27 24.89 11.91
N TYR A 615 -23.66 24.21 10.94
CA TYR A 615 -23.73 22.75 10.79
C TYR A 615 -22.40 22.05 11.11
N ASP A 616 -21.37 22.79 11.52
CA ASP A 616 -20.02 22.30 11.81
C ASP A 616 -19.41 21.54 10.64
N VAL A 617 -19.46 22.15 9.44
CA VAL A 617 -18.89 21.58 8.22
C VAL A 617 -17.87 22.50 7.58
N GLN A 618 -16.82 21.90 7.00
CA GLN A 618 -15.75 22.64 6.35
C GLN A 618 -16.22 23.31 5.05
N ILE A 619 -15.74 24.53 4.82
CA ILE A 619 -15.90 25.25 3.55
C ILE A 619 -14.58 25.24 2.79
N ASN A 620 -14.62 24.72 1.56
CA ASN A 620 -13.50 24.68 0.64
C ASN A 620 -13.70 25.76 -0.42
N ILE A 621 -12.65 26.47 -0.82
CA ILE A 621 -12.77 27.60 -1.74
C ILE A 621 -11.76 27.56 -2.88
N HIS A 622 -12.28 27.86 -4.07
CA HIS A 622 -11.55 28.32 -5.25
C HIS A 622 -12.04 29.75 -5.52
N THR A 623 -11.12 30.72 -5.39
CA THR A 623 -11.44 32.17 -5.37
C THR A 623 -11.53 32.77 -6.76
N ASP A 624 -11.99 34.02 -6.85
CA ASP A 624 -12.30 34.72 -8.10
C ASP A 624 -11.02 35.14 -8.86
N THR A 625 -10.54 34.30 -9.80
CA THR A 625 -9.31 34.58 -10.57
C THR A 625 -9.40 35.88 -11.36
N LEU A 626 -10.61 36.26 -11.79
CA LEU A 626 -10.84 37.42 -12.64
C LEU A 626 -10.86 38.73 -11.85
N ASN A 627 -10.89 38.65 -10.51
CA ASN A 627 -11.16 39.80 -9.64
C ASN A 627 -12.47 40.51 -10.03
N GLU A 628 -13.49 39.75 -10.47
CA GLU A 628 -14.76 40.30 -10.97
C GLU A 628 -15.56 40.98 -9.85
N SER A 629 -15.57 40.36 -8.68
CA SER A 629 -16.34 40.79 -7.51
C SER A 629 -15.53 41.51 -6.43
N GLY A 630 -14.23 41.68 -6.66
CA GLY A 630 -13.26 42.28 -5.74
C GLY A 630 -11.86 41.69 -5.90
N PHE A 631 -10.88 42.28 -5.23
CA PHE A 631 -9.53 41.71 -5.13
C PHE A 631 -9.43 40.73 -3.95
N VAL A 632 -8.25 40.14 -3.74
CA VAL A 632 -8.05 39.12 -2.69
C VAL A 632 -8.39 39.65 -1.29
N GLU A 633 -8.16 40.93 -1.03
CA GLU A 633 -8.47 41.60 0.23
C GLU A 633 -9.97 41.64 0.52
N ASP A 634 -10.80 41.80 -0.51
CA ASP A 634 -12.26 41.80 -0.40
C ASP A 634 -12.76 40.39 -0.05
N THR A 635 -12.17 39.37 -0.66
CA THR A 635 -12.43 37.96 -0.34
C THR A 635 -12.00 37.62 1.09
N ILE A 636 -10.81 38.08 1.52
CA ILE A 636 -10.34 37.92 2.89
C ILE A 636 -11.29 38.61 3.88
N ALA A 637 -11.73 39.83 3.57
CA ALA A 637 -12.70 40.55 4.39
C ALA A 637 -14.03 39.78 4.48
N ALA A 638 -14.47 39.12 3.42
CA ALA A 638 -15.67 38.28 3.41
C ALA A 638 -15.53 37.02 4.30
N PHE A 639 -14.32 36.52 4.54
CA PHE A 639 -14.09 35.43 5.49
C PHE A 639 -14.48 35.83 6.92
N LYS A 640 -14.33 37.12 7.29
CA LYS A 640 -14.63 37.65 8.64
C LYS A 640 -13.92 36.86 9.76
N GLY A 641 -12.71 36.38 9.49
CA GLY A 641 -11.91 35.60 10.43
C GLY A 641 -12.39 34.17 10.69
N ARG A 642 -13.38 33.66 9.94
CA ARG A 642 -13.86 32.27 10.06
C ARG A 642 -12.95 31.28 9.35
N THR A 643 -12.96 30.03 9.81
CA THR A 643 -12.16 28.95 9.25
C THR A 643 -12.54 28.65 7.81
N ILE A 644 -11.57 28.61 6.90
CA ILE A 644 -11.80 28.26 5.49
C ILE A 644 -10.61 27.49 4.91
N HIS A 645 -10.88 26.53 4.03
CA HIS A 645 -9.84 25.75 3.34
C HIS A 645 -9.64 26.27 1.92
N THR A 646 -8.50 26.91 1.66
CA THR A 646 -8.15 27.37 0.31
C THR A 646 -7.48 26.24 -0.48
N TYR A 647 -8.12 25.84 -1.58
CA TYR A 647 -7.52 24.90 -2.52
C TYR A 647 -6.47 25.59 -3.40
N HIS A 648 -5.49 24.81 -3.90
CA HIS A 648 -4.41 25.25 -4.81
C HIS A 648 -3.99 26.70 -4.58
N THR A 649 -3.55 26.94 -3.35
CA THR A 649 -3.33 28.28 -2.79
C THR A 649 -2.24 29.04 -3.55
N GLU A 650 -1.41 28.37 -4.36
CA GLU A 650 -0.45 29.05 -5.23
C GLU A 650 -1.10 29.78 -6.41
N GLY A 651 -2.31 29.37 -6.82
CA GLY A 651 -3.13 30.04 -7.82
C GLY A 651 -3.04 29.51 -9.26
N ALA A 652 -2.16 28.57 -9.59
CA ALA A 652 -2.09 28.00 -10.93
C ALA A 652 -3.33 27.14 -11.25
N GLY A 653 -3.87 26.44 -10.25
CA GLY A 653 -5.18 25.78 -10.33
C GLY A 653 -6.37 26.75 -10.44
N GLY A 654 -6.18 28.01 -10.03
CA GLY A 654 -7.14 29.11 -10.06
C GLY A 654 -7.29 29.80 -8.70
N GLY A 655 -7.68 31.07 -8.74
CA GLY A 655 -7.75 31.98 -7.61
C GLY A 655 -7.27 33.39 -7.98
N HIS A 656 -7.59 34.40 -7.16
CA HIS A 656 -7.24 35.81 -7.38
C HIS A 656 -5.85 35.98 -8.01
N ALA A 657 -5.81 36.51 -9.23
CA ALA A 657 -4.57 36.73 -9.94
C ALA A 657 -4.01 38.13 -9.66
N PRO A 658 -2.70 38.28 -9.35
CA PRO A 658 -1.68 37.22 -9.22
C PRO A 658 -1.43 36.75 -7.77
N ASP A 659 -2.20 37.25 -6.80
CA ASP A 659 -1.79 37.37 -5.40
C ASP A 659 -2.59 36.50 -4.42
N ILE A 660 -3.39 35.53 -4.88
CA ILE A 660 -4.11 34.61 -3.99
C ILE A 660 -3.24 33.96 -2.91
N ILE A 661 -1.96 33.72 -3.19
CA ILE A 661 -1.02 33.08 -2.25
C ILE A 661 -0.90 33.82 -0.90
N VAL A 662 -1.24 35.10 -0.83
CA VAL A 662 -1.22 35.87 0.43
C VAL A 662 -2.12 35.27 1.51
N VAL A 663 -3.18 34.54 1.13
CA VAL A 663 -4.10 33.88 2.08
C VAL A 663 -3.41 32.84 2.95
N ALA A 664 -2.28 32.28 2.52
CA ALA A 664 -1.51 31.31 3.31
C ALA A 664 -0.93 31.90 4.61
N GLY A 665 -0.83 33.23 4.71
CA GLY A 665 -0.36 33.93 5.92
C GLY A 665 -1.45 34.23 6.95
N HIS A 666 -2.71 33.89 6.69
CA HIS A 666 -3.83 34.18 7.59
C HIS A 666 -4.14 33.01 8.52
N GLU A 667 -4.30 33.28 9.83
CA GLU A 667 -4.50 32.25 10.86
C GLU A 667 -5.78 31.42 10.68
N ASN A 668 -6.83 32.02 10.12
CA ASN A 668 -8.11 31.36 9.89
C ASN A 668 -8.17 30.57 8.57
N VAL A 669 -7.08 30.53 7.81
CA VAL A 669 -6.99 29.82 6.53
C VAL A 669 -6.22 28.52 6.70
N LEU A 670 -6.77 27.45 6.14
CA LEU A 670 -6.11 26.15 6.01
C LEU A 670 -5.66 26.00 4.55
N PRO A 671 -4.41 26.33 4.20
CA PRO A 671 -3.98 26.31 2.80
C PRO A 671 -3.58 24.90 2.33
N SER A 672 -4.01 24.51 1.13
CA SER A 672 -3.44 23.36 0.42
C SER A 672 -2.92 23.73 -0.97
N SER A 673 -2.02 22.89 -1.49
CA SER A 673 -1.52 22.93 -2.87
C SER A 673 -1.92 21.65 -3.60
N THR A 674 -2.17 21.74 -4.90
CA THR A 674 -2.40 20.57 -5.75
C THR A 674 -1.09 20.01 -6.31
N ASN A 675 -1.08 18.75 -6.73
CA ASN A 675 0.13 18.05 -7.14
C ASN A 675 0.84 18.52 -8.42
N PRO A 676 0.21 19.13 -9.47
CA PRO A 676 0.91 19.29 -10.75
C PRO A 676 2.04 20.32 -10.70
N THR A 677 1.99 21.26 -9.76
CA THR A 677 3.01 22.29 -9.53
C THR A 677 4.15 21.81 -8.62
N ARG A 678 4.15 20.54 -8.17
CA ARG A 678 5.03 20.04 -7.12
C ARG A 678 6.00 18.94 -7.62
N PRO A 679 7.32 19.14 -7.49
CA PRO A 679 8.00 20.43 -7.30
C PRO A 679 8.02 21.26 -8.59
N TYR A 680 8.53 22.49 -8.50
CA TYR A 680 8.84 23.29 -9.68
C TYR A 680 9.99 22.65 -10.47
N CYS A 681 9.72 22.28 -11.72
CA CYS A 681 10.63 21.59 -12.63
C CYS A 681 10.75 22.33 -13.96
N ALA A 682 11.71 21.91 -14.80
CA ALA A 682 11.99 22.54 -16.09
C ALA A 682 10.76 22.67 -17.00
N ASN A 683 9.83 21.70 -16.96
CA ASN A 683 8.63 21.68 -17.82
C ASN A 683 7.38 22.23 -17.14
N THR A 684 7.42 22.62 -15.86
CA THR A 684 6.21 22.97 -15.10
C THR A 684 5.46 24.14 -15.74
N LEU A 685 6.17 25.18 -16.18
CA LEU A 685 5.55 26.36 -16.80
C LEU A 685 4.92 26.02 -18.15
N ASP A 686 5.69 25.40 -19.04
CA ASP A 686 5.23 25.08 -20.40
C ASP A 686 4.01 24.15 -20.36
N GLU A 687 4.04 23.12 -19.51
CA GLU A 687 2.90 22.23 -19.30
C GLU A 687 1.67 22.97 -18.78
N HIS A 688 1.82 23.81 -17.75
CA HIS A 688 0.69 24.50 -17.14
C HIS A 688 0.07 25.56 -18.04
N LEU A 689 0.89 26.24 -18.85
CA LEU A 689 0.39 27.18 -19.86
C LEU A 689 -0.50 26.47 -20.88
N ASP A 690 -0.01 25.37 -21.47
CA ASP A 690 -0.78 24.60 -22.45
C ASP A 690 -2.06 23.98 -21.85
N VAL A 691 -1.98 23.41 -20.65
CA VAL A 691 -3.14 22.88 -19.93
C VAL A 691 -4.17 23.98 -19.65
N SER A 692 -3.72 25.19 -19.28
CA SER A 692 -4.59 26.35 -19.06
C SER A 692 -5.30 26.78 -20.34
N PHE A 693 -4.59 26.87 -21.47
CA PHE A 693 -5.19 27.20 -22.78
C PHE A 693 -6.24 26.17 -23.21
N LEU A 694 -5.94 24.87 -23.08
CA LEU A 694 -6.82 23.79 -23.49
C LEU A 694 -8.08 23.69 -22.61
N SER A 695 -7.93 23.77 -21.29
CA SER A 695 -9.04 23.64 -20.33
C SER A 695 -10.00 24.84 -20.37
N ARG A 696 -9.47 26.04 -20.62
CA ARG A 696 -10.24 27.30 -20.67
C ARG A 696 -10.69 27.69 -22.08
N THR A 697 -10.32 26.92 -23.12
CA THR A 697 -10.67 27.17 -24.54
C THR A 697 -10.24 28.57 -25.00
N VAL A 698 -9.04 29.00 -24.62
CA VAL A 698 -8.48 30.30 -24.98
C VAL A 698 -7.71 30.14 -26.30
N LEU A 699 -8.05 30.93 -27.32
CA LEU A 699 -7.38 30.91 -28.62
C LEU A 699 -6.14 31.83 -28.61
N PRO A 700 -4.98 31.37 -29.11
CA PRO A 700 -3.84 32.25 -29.33
C PRO A 700 -4.20 33.38 -30.30
N LEU A 701 -3.85 34.62 -29.97
CA LEU A 701 -4.07 35.79 -30.83
C LEU A 701 -3.46 35.65 -32.23
N SER A 702 -2.40 34.85 -32.38
CA SER A 702 -1.78 34.51 -33.67
C SER A 702 -2.71 33.76 -34.62
N LEU A 703 -3.62 32.91 -34.10
CA LEU A 703 -4.64 32.19 -34.87
C LEU A 703 -5.83 33.08 -35.27
N LEU A 704 -6.13 34.10 -34.47
CA LEU A 704 -7.18 35.09 -34.79
C LEU A 704 -6.75 36.08 -35.88
N ARG A 705 -5.48 36.49 -35.90
CA ARG A 705 -4.94 37.34 -36.98
C ARG A 705 -4.98 36.68 -38.36
N SER A 706 -4.94 35.35 -38.44
CA SER A 706 -5.15 34.62 -39.70
C SER A 706 -6.61 34.57 -40.17
N PHE A 707 -7.58 34.85 -39.29
CA PHE A 707 -9.01 34.93 -39.66
C PHE A 707 -9.42 36.34 -40.09
N GLU A 708 -8.87 37.40 -39.48
CA GLU A 708 -9.14 38.79 -39.91
C GLU A 708 -8.61 39.12 -41.31
N ALA A 709 -7.63 38.37 -41.83
CA ALA A 709 -7.10 38.56 -43.18
C ALA A 709 -8.00 37.99 -44.31
N ARG A 710 -9.17 37.42 -44.00
CA ARG A 710 -10.09 36.85 -45.02
C ARG A 710 -11.46 37.53 -45.12
N GLU A 711 -11.76 38.53 -44.30
CA GLU A 711 -12.95 39.39 -44.45
C GLU A 711 -12.61 40.86 -44.14
N ILE A 712 -11.73 41.46 -44.95
CA ILE A 712 -11.66 42.90 -45.22
C ILE A 712 -11.49 43.10 -46.73
#